data_AF-A0AAY4CR05-F1
#
_entry.id   AF-A0AAY4CR05-F1
#
_cell.length_a   1.000
_cell.length_b   1.000
_cell.length_c   1.000
_cell.angle_alpha   90.00
_cell.angle_beta   90.00
_cell.angle_gamma   90.00
#
_symmetry.space_group_name_H-M   'P 1'
#
loop_
_entity.id
_entity.type
_entity.pdbx_description
1 polymer ?
#
loop_
_entity_poly.entity_id
_entity_poly.type
_entity_poly.pdbx_seq_one_letter_code
_entity_poly.pdbx_strand_id
1 'polypeptide(L)'
;MAEEDDARIRVLQSLRGKICEAKHLGPSSGPTRPRDFSTFCTVNLDQEEVLRTQVCEKTLSPLYGEDFYFEIPRPFQCLSFYVYAKGVFQRDLPVGKVAIRKEDLSKLSGKENWFTLQSVDPNSEVQGKVHLEMKLNELITENGSVCQQLSVRIIACQGLPLISGQNCDPYATVMLVGPARSDQRKTKVKKKTSNPQFEETFFFEVSRSSSYMKRAHFQVEEEDIEKLEIKVDLWNNETMAPDVFLGETRVSLKILRNDHVHKAWYLLQPKGNGNKPKPEDLGSLRLNITYTEDIVLPSACYHCLRALVLQSPDVKPISASAAHILAEVCKEQYEAVLPVVKLLLHHNRLVPFVSSIAELELEQTQEANTIFRGNSLATRCIDDMMKIVGRSYLAVTLKPVLDEENLQCFVQKVFSSITQSSASCPPLMCDVFRSLRQMASRRFPADPHVQYSAVSSFVFLRFFAVAVLSPHTFQLRPHHPDPEVTRTLTLISKTIQTLGSWGSLSKNKLSSFKESYMYDFFKSFQEDKCIEKVKKFLDDISLNVSKKSSGLEDSVVLKEGEVQKRAQGRKRIGKRNFKKRWLRVTTQELSYHKQKGKEPLCVIPVKDILGVEKLEESAFKRKNMFQVIQSEKPLYVQAGNCVEVCEWIEVLSQVSRCNPGRLSVFHPSAFLMGAWQCCKAQNEGQPGCRPCSTATLANIQQLDIDCDRETEKIFTLFSSSHSNLQKMEDACASLSVYLGQQKEQEEYSAFTIQDPMETFQTVQQIQTALEELQGHHAAHGAAADEPGTIENPIVGKTS
;
A
#
# COMPACT_ATOMS: atom_id res chain seq x y z
N MET A 1 21.30 -24.67 -5.16
CA MET A 1 19.90 -24.22 -5.33
C MET A 1 19.63 -22.88 -4.62
N ALA A 2 20.61 -21.96 -4.54
CA ALA A 2 20.41 -20.61 -4.00
C ALA A 2 20.16 -19.56 -5.10
N GLU A 3 20.18 -19.98 -6.38
CA GLU A 3 19.99 -19.12 -7.55
C GLU A 3 18.54 -19.09 -8.08
N GLU A 4 17.63 -19.93 -7.56
CA GLU A 4 16.26 -20.04 -8.12
C GLU A 4 15.28 -18.96 -7.63
N ASP A 5 15.56 -18.24 -6.54
CA ASP A 5 14.69 -17.15 -6.05
C ASP A 5 15.05 -15.77 -6.63
N ASP A 6 16.29 -15.58 -7.12
CA ASP A 6 16.74 -14.34 -7.79
C ASP A 6 16.25 -14.25 -9.26
N ALA A 7 15.64 -15.33 -9.76
CA ALA A 7 15.19 -15.48 -11.15
C ALA A 7 13.68 -15.21 -11.36
N ARG A 8 12.91 -14.90 -10.31
CA ARG A 8 11.45 -14.73 -10.42
C ARG A 8 11.03 -13.26 -10.46
N ILE A 9 10.26 -12.92 -11.49
CA ILE A 9 9.58 -11.62 -11.61
C ILE A 9 8.64 -11.41 -10.41
N ARG A 10 8.70 -10.23 -9.79
CA ARG A 10 7.88 -9.85 -8.64
C ARG A 10 6.85 -8.80 -9.08
N VAL A 11 5.57 -9.08 -8.89
CA VAL A 11 4.49 -8.10 -9.12
C VAL A 11 4.14 -7.44 -7.80
N LEU A 12 4.51 -6.17 -7.64
CA LEU A 12 4.28 -5.40 -6.42
C LEU A 12 3.17 -4.38 -6.66
N GLN A 13 2.10 -4.50 -5.88
CA GLN A 13 0.90 -3.67 -6.04
C GLN A 13 0.77 -2.72 -4.86
N SER A 14 0.43 -1.47 -5.11
CA SER A 14 0.13 -0.52 -4.04
C SER A 14 -1.06 0.37 -4.39
N LEU A 15 -1.81 0.72 -3.35
CA LEU A 15 -2.96 1.58 -3.43
C LEU A 15 -2.74 2.81 -2.57
N ARG A 16 -2.90 3.98 -3.17
CA ARG A 16 -2.96 5.27 -2.48
C ARG A 16 -4.29 5.93 -2.79
N GLY A 17 -4.83 6.69 -1.87
CA GLY A 17 -5.96 7.53 -2.17
C GLY A 17 -6.38 8.43 -1.03
N LYS A 18 -7.48 9.15 -1.26
CA LYS A 18 -8.15 10.00 -0.29
C LYS A 18 -9.64 9.73 -0.33
N ILE A 19 -10.23 9.49 0.84
CA ILE A 19 -11.67 9.51 1.05
C ILE A 19 -12.04 10.97 1.36
N CYS A 20 -12.58 11.68 0.39
CA CYS A 20 -12.77 13.13 0.50
C CYS A 20 -14.02 13.46 1.31
N GLU A 21 -15.18 13.33 0.68
CA GLU A 21 -16.47 13.67 1.27
C GLU A 21 -17.57 12.77 0.70
N ALA A 22 -18.64 12.56 1.46
CA ALA A 22 -19.90 12.09 0.91
C ALA A 22 -20.92 13.23 0.87
N LYS A 23 -21.96 13.07 0.04
CA LYS A 23 -23.07 14.03 -0.08
C LYS A 23 -24.39 13.30 -0.21
N HIS A 24 -25.44 13.90 0.34
CA HIS A 24 -26.83 13.42 0.24
C HIS A 24 -27.01 11.99 0.76
N LEU A 25 -26.35 11.64 1.88
CA LEU A 25 -26.45 10.29 2.45
C LEU A 25 -27.87 9.98 2.97
N GLY A 26 -28.55 9.02 2.35
CA GLY A 26 -29.82 8.44 2.81
C GLY A 26 -31.10 9.06 2.22
N PRO A 27 -32.24 8.34 2.23
CA PRO A 27 -33.48 8.79 1.61
C PRO A 27 -34.10 9.96 2.37
N SER A 28 -34.68 10.92 1.61
CA SER A 28 -35.34 12.11 2.16
C SER A 28 -36.65 11.82 2.93
N SER A 29 -37.13 10.56 2.98
CA SER A 29 -38.41 10.20 3.61
C SER A 29 -38.39 8.82 4.29
N GLY A 30 -38.54 8.80 5.63
CA GLY A 30 -38.70 7.64 6.50
C GLY A 30 -38.75 8.04 7.99
N PRO A 31 -39.33 7.23 8.90
CA PRO A 31 -39.57 7.61 10.31
C PRO A 31 -38.30 7.71 11.18
N THR A 32 -37.15 7.24 10.69
CA THR A 32 -35.82 7.40 11.32
C THR A 32 -34.93 8.24 10.42
N ARG A 33 -34.71 9.51 10.77
CA ARG A 33 -34.02 10.47 9.91
C ARG A 33 -32.50 10.18 9.88
N PRO A 34 -31.86 10.04 8.71
CA PRO A 34 -30.41 9.86 8.61
C PRO A 34 -29.57 11.04 9.14
N ARG A 35 -30.20 12.20 9.39
CA ARG A 35 -29.56 13.41 9.96
C ARG A 35 -29.03 13.23 11.39
N ASP A 36 -29.44 12.17 12.08
CA ASP A 36 -29.05 11.91 13.47
C ASP A 36 -27.91 10.89 13.62
N PHE A 37 -27.48 10.24 12.53
CA PHE A 37 -26.42 9.23 12.58
C PHE A 37 -25.04 9.84 12.35
N SER A 38 -24.08 9.37 13.14
CA SER A 38 -22.68 9.62 12.86
C SER A 38 -22.20 8.59 11.85
N THR A 39 -21.46 9.00 10.82
CA THR A 39 -21.07 8.12 9.71
C THR A 39 -19.57 7.88 9.69
N PHE A 40 -19.15 6.72 9.21
CA PHE A 40 -17.75 6.43 8.92
C PHE A 40 -17.64 5.66 7.61
N CYS A 41 -16.48 5.71 6.98
CA CYS A 41 -16.18 4.98 5.77
C CYS A 41 -15.17 3.86 6.05
N THR A 42 -15.28 2.75 5.33
CA THR A 42 -14.27 1.69 5.33
C THR A 42 -13.76 1.45 3.93
N VAL A 43 -12.48 1.09 3.81
CA VAL A 43 -11.85 0.59 2.59
C VAL A 43 -11.70 -0.91 2.73
N ASN A 44 -12.18 -1.64 1.73
CA ASN A 44 -12.19 -3.09 1.71
C ASN A 44 -11.48 -3.60 0.46
N LEU A 45 -10.53 -4.51 0.64
CA LEU A 45 -10.02 -5.34 -0.45
C LEU A 45 -10.88 -6.62 -0.50
N ASP A 46 -11.69 -6.70 -1.54
CA ASP A 46 -12.83 -7.60 -1.65
C ASP A 46 -13.81 -7.41 -0.48
N GLN A 47 -13.82 -8.32 0.49
CA GLN A 47 -14.63 -8.22 1.72
C GLN A 47 -13.79 -7.92 2.97
N GLU A 48 -12.47 -7.88 2.85
CA GLU A 48 -11.59 -7.64 3.99
C GLU A 48 -11.44 -6.14 4.22
N GLU A 49 -11.98 -5.64 5.32
CA GLU A 49 -11.76 -4.27 5.77
C GLU A 49 -10.28 -4.05 6.07
N VAL A 50 -9.63 -3.23 5.25
CA VAL A 50 -8.21 -2.89 5.39
C VAL A 50 -8.00 -1.55 6.09
N LEU A 51 -8.97 -0.64 5.99
CA LEU A 51 -8.94 0.66 6.64
C LEU A 51 -10.34 1.11 7.05
N ARG A 52 -10.41 1.86 8.15
CA ARG A 52 -11.62 2.48 8.67
C ARG A 52 -11.34 3.92 9.05
N THR A 53 -12.19 4.83 8.60
CA THR A 53 -12.10 6.26 8.95
C THR A 53 -12.62 6.55 10.35
N GLN A 54 -12.29 7.72 10.86
CA GLN A 54 -12.99 8.30 11.99
C GLN A 54 -14.48 8.50 11.68
N VAL A 55 -15.23 8.62 12.79
CA VAL A 55 -16.67 8.80 12.76
C VAL A 55 -16.96 10.30 12.66
N CYS A 56 -17.58 10.71 11.56
CA CYS A 56 -18.07 12.06 11.35
C CYS A 56 -19.46 12.20 11.97
N GLU A 57 -19.65 13.17 12.86
CA GLU A 57 -20.90 13.31 13.60
C GLU A 57 -22.00 14.00 12.79
N LYS A 58 -23.18 13.37 12.75
CA LYS A 58 -24.50 14.00 12.49
C LYS A 58 -24.55 14.95 11.29
N THR A 59 -24.11 14.48 10.12
CA THR A 59 -24.19 15.23 8.86
C THR A 59 -24.52 14.31 7.69
N LEU A 60 -25.30 14.82 6.73
CA LEU A 60 -25.60 14.13 5.46
C LEU A 60 -24.51 14.32 4.42
N SER A 61 -23.55 15.21 4.69
CA SER A 61 -22.39 15.48 3.85
C SER A 61 -21.10 15.41 4.68
N PRO A 62 -20.71 14.22 5.17
CA PRO A 62 -19.52 14.05 5.99
C PRO A 62 -18.26 14.34 5.17
N LEU A 63 -17.39 15.16 5.74
CA LEU A 63 -16.02 15.37 5.28
C LEU A 63 -15.13 14.38 6.03
N TYR A 64 -14.72 13.30 5.36
CA TYR A 64 -13.80 12.34 5.95
C TYR A 64 -12.37 12.88 5.89
N GLY A 65 -11.96 13.36 4.72
CA GLY A 65 -10.65 13.98 4.52
C GLY A 65 -9.45 13.06 4.76
N GLU A 66 -9.65 11.74 4.81
CA GLU A 66 -8.63 10.77 5.19
C GLU A 66 -7.86 10.24 3.98
N ASP A 67 -6.54 10.40 4.02
CA ASP A 67 -5.61 9.79 3.07
C ASP A 67 -5.25 8.38 3.51
N PHE A 68 -5.15 7.46 2.56
CA PHE A 68 -4.73 6.08 2.80
C PHE A 68 -3.63 5.66 1.84
N TYR A 69 -2.73 4.81 2.33
CA TYR A 69 -1.71 4.15 1.54
C TYR A 69 -1.43 2.79 2.14
N PHE A 70 -1.43 1.75 1.29
CA PHE A 70 -0.97 0.42 1.69
C PHE A 70 -0.48 -0.36 0.47
N GLU A 71 0.47 -1.25 0.72
CA GLU A 71 0.83 -2.28 -0.24
C GLU A 71 -0.24 -3.37 -0.24
N ILE A 72 -0.49 -3.94 -1.41
CA ILE A 72 -1.48 -4.99 -1.60
C ILE A 72 -0.74 -6.33 -1.55
N PRO A 73 -0.87 -7.10 -0.46
CA PRO A 73 -0.04 -8.29 -0.22
C PRO A 73 -0.59 -9.56 -0.89
N ARG A 74 -1.69 -9.45 -1.63
CA ARG A 74 -2.37 -10.57 -2.29
C ARG A 74 -3.18 -10.09 -3.49
N PRO A 75 -3.42 -10.96 -4.49
CA PRO A 75 -4.39 -10.68 -5.54
C PRO A 75 -5.77 -10.37 -4.94
N PHE A 76 -6.42 -9.36 -5.49
CA PHE A 76 -7.78 -8.93 -5.15
C PHE A 76 -8.56 -8.66 -6.44
N GLN A 77 -9.88 -8.67 -6.36
CA GLN A 77 -10.79 -8.48 -7.49
C GLN A 77 -11.47 -7.11 -7.46
N CYS A 78 -11.86 -6.66 -6.27
CA CYS A 78 -12.61 -5.43 -6.11
C CYS A 78 -12.10 -4.62 -4.93
N LEU A 79 -11.91 -3.32 -5.15
CA LEU A 79 -11.74 -2.33 -4.10
C LEU A 79 -13.11 -1.74 -3.79
N SER A 80 -13.57 -1.91 -2.55
CA SER A 80 -14.88 -1.43 -2.11
C SER A 80 -14.76 -0.38 -1.01
N PHE A 81 -15.60 0.63 -1.06
CA PHE A 81 -15.75 1.65 -0.04
C PHE A 81 -17.16 1.57 0.53
N TYR A 82 -17.27 1.29 1.83
CA TYR A 82 -18.57 1.23 2.50
C TYR A 82 -18.77 2.48 3.34
N VAL A 83 -19.98 3.03 3.30
CA VAL A 83 -20.40 4.09 4.22
C VAL A 83 -21.33 3.46 5.25
N TYR A 84 -20.98 3.58 6.52
CA TYR A 84 -21.76 3.07 7.64
C TYR A 84 -22.35 4.20 8.47
N ALA A 85 -23.58 4.01 8.94
CA ALA A 85 -24.17 4.75 10.03
C ALA A 85 -23.85 4.04 11.34
N LYS A 86 -23.16 4.74 12.25
CA LYS A 86 -22.73 4.21 13.55
C LYS A 86 -23.94 3.99 14.45
N GLY A 87 -24.13 2.75 14.89
CA GLY A 87 -25.17 2.38 15.85
C GLY A 87 -24.73 2.67 17.28
N VAL A 88 -25.53 3.38 18.07
CA VAL A 88 -25.21 3.63 19.50
C VAL A 88 -25.39 2.36 20.35
N PHE A 89 -26.39 1.54 20.01
CA PHE A 89 -26.74 0.31 20.74
C PHE A 89 -27.01 -0.91 19.84
N GLN A 90 -26.82 -0.75 18.52
CA GLN A 90 -27.03 -1.79 17.49
C GLN A 90 -25.78 -1.90 16.62
N ARG A 91 -25.69 -2.97 15.80
CA ARG A 91 -24.61 -3.09 14.80
C ARG A 91 -24.68 -1.92 13.82
N ASP A 92 -23.51 -1.48 13.35
CA ASP A 92 -23.40 -0.42 12.36
C ASP A 92 -24.19 -0.77 11.09
N LEU A 93 -24.99 0.18 10.60
CA LEU A 93 -25.89 -0.04 9.47
C LEU A 93 -25.21 0.44 8.18
N PRO A 94 -25.06 -0.41 7.15
CA PRO A 94 -24.53 0.03 5.88
C PRO A 94 -25.51 0.98 5.19
N VAL A 95 -25.05 2.20 4.88
CA VAL A 95 -25.80 3.24 4.16
C VAL A 95 -25.69 3.01 2.65
N GLY A 96 -24.50 2.64 2.17
CA GLY A 96 -24.24 2.38 0.77
C GLY A 96 -22.79 1.96 0.53
N LYS A 97 -22.51 1.47 -0.68
CA LYS A 97 -21.15 1.11 -1.11
C LYS A 97 -20.79 1.64 -2.48
N VAL A 98 -19.50 1.86 -2.70
CA VAL A 98 -18.87 2.02 -4.01
C VAL A 98 -17.95 0.84 -4.23
N ALA A 99 -18.14 0.07 -5.30
CA ALA A 99 -17.32 -1.08 -5.62
C ALA A 99 -16.65 -0.85 -6.98
N ILE A 100 -15.32 -0.86 -7.00
CA ILE A 100 -14.50 -0.63 -8.19
C ILE A 100 -13.72 -1.91 -8.48
N ARG A 101 -13.85 -2.45 -9.70
CA ARG A 101 -13.10 -3.64 -10.10
C ARG A 101 -11.63 -3.29 -10.29
N LYS A 102 -10.74 -4.26 -10.02
CA LYS A 102 -9.30 -4.09 -10.19
C LYS A 102 -8.93 -3.54 -11.58
N GLU A 103 -9.56 -4.07 -12.62
CA GLU A 103 -9.34 -3.70 -14.04
C GLU A 103 -9.68 -2.23 -14.36
N ASP A 104 -10.53 -1.59 -13.56
CA ASP A 104 -10.93 -0.20 -13.75
C ASP A 104 -10.13 0.79 -12.91
N LEU A 105 -9.33 0.30 -11.95
CA LEU A 105 -8.55 1.18 -11.05
C LEU A 105 -7.51 2.01 -11.80
N SER A 106 -6.87 1.44 -12.82
CA SER A 106 -5.87 2.16 -13.63
C SER A 106 -6.49 3.35 -14.38
N LYS A 107 -7.75 3.24 -14.81
CA LYS A 107 -8.47 4.31 -15.51
C LYS A 107 -8.83 5.49 -14.60
N LEU A 108 -8.96 5.23 -13.30
CA LEU A 108 -9.35 6.20 -12.28
C LEU A 108 -8.14 6.87 -11.60
N SER A 109 -6.92 6.37 -11.88
CA SER A 109 -5.69 6.76 -11.21
C SER A 109 -5.43 8.28 -11.28
N GLY A 110 -5.22 8.91 -10.12
CA GLY A 110 -4.83 10.31 -10.01
C GLY A 110 -5.95 11.34 -10.28
N LYS A 111 -7.21 10.89 -10.41
CA LYS A 111 -8.36 11.78 -10.59
C LYS A 111 -9.33 11.70 -9.40
N GLU A 112 -9.73 12.85 -8.90
CA GLU A 112 -10.78 12.94 -7.89
C GLU A 112 -12.16 12.86 -8.55
N ASN A 113 -12.93 11.82 -8.24
CA ASN A 113 -14.20 11.52 -8.89
C ASN A 113 -15.33 11.33 -7.88
N TRP A 114 -16.55 11.64 -8.32
CA TRP A 114 -17.79 11.33 -7.59
C TRP A 114 -18.32 9.97 -8.01
N PHE A 115 -18.62 9.12 -7.03
CA PHE A 115 -19.19 7.80 -7.22
C PHE A 115 -20.54 7.72 -6.53
N THR A 116 -21.58 7.30 -7.26
CA THR A 116 -22.91 7.08 -6.68
C THR A 116 -22.92 5.86 -5.79
N LEU A 117 -23.51 5.97 -4.59
CA LEU A 117 -23.62 4.86 -3.65
C LEU A 117 -24.65 3.84 -4.13
N GLN A 118 -24.27 2.58 -4.02
CA GLN A 118 -25.12 1.43 -4.32
C GLN A 118 -25.64 0.81 -3.02
N SER A 119 -26.83 0.21 -3.08
CA SER A 119 -27.40 -0.52 -1.94
C SER A 119 -26.53 -1.72 -1.56
N VAL A 120 -26.42 -1.97 -0.25
CA VAL A 120 -25.64 -3.09 0.29
C VAL A 120 -26.60 -4.25 0.56
N ASP A 121 -26.73 -5.17 -0.41
CA ASP A 121 -27.45 -6.44 -0.22
C ASP A 121 -26.47 -7.53 0.27
N PRO A 122 -26.79 -8.26 1.36
CA PRO A 122 -26.04 -9.43 1.82
C PRO A 122 -25.77 -10.49 0.72
N ASN A 123 -26.61 -10.58 -0.31
CA ASN A 123 -26.44 -11.51 -1.43
C ASN A 123 -25.61 -10.94 -2.60
N SER A 124 -25.20 -9.68 -2.53
CA SER A 124 -24.43 -8.99 -3.60
C SER A 124 -22.92 -9.15 -3.48
N GLU A 125 -22.42 -9.72 -2.38
CA GLU A 125 -20.99 -9.89 -2.10
C GLU A 125 -20.54 -11.32 -2.40
N VAL A 126 -20.70 -11.72 -3.65
CA VAL A 126 -20.31 -13.06 -4.10
C VAL A 126 -18.81 -13.10 -4.37
N GLN A 127 -18.14 -14.12 -3.84
CA GLN A 127 -16.72 -14.35 -4.01
C GLN A 127 -16.43 -15.78 -4.46
N GLY A 128 -15.38 -15.90 -5.28
CA GLY A 128 -14.83 -17.17 -5.71
C GLY A 128 -15.28 -17.58 -7.11
N LYS A 129 -14.74 -18.72 -7.51
CA LYS A 129 -14.96 -19.32 -8.83
C LYS A 129 -15.23 -20.81 -8.69
N VAL A 130 -15.98 -21.36 -9.63
CA VAL A 130 -16.28 -22.79 -9.73
C VAL A 130 -15.68 -23.36 -11.01
N HIS A 131 -15.04 -24.52 -10.91
CA HIS A 131 -14.48 -25.25 -12.03
C HIS A 131 -15.49 -26.29 -12.50
N LEU A 132 -15.96 -26.13 -13.74
CA LEU A 132 -16.99 -26.97 -14.33
C LEU A 132 -16.41 -27.72 -15.53
N GLU A 133 -16.83 -28.96 -15.68
CA GLU A 133 -16.62 -29.77 -16.89
C GLU A 133 -17.98 -30.28 -17.37
N MET A 134 -18.32 -29.98 -18.61
CA MET A 134 -19.61 -30.26 -19.23
C MET A 134 -19.39 -31.11 -20.47
N LYS A 135 -20.15 -32.19 -20.61
CA LYS A 135 -20.04 -33.13 -21.73
C LYS A 135 -21.42 -33.55 -22.20
N LEU A 136 -21.67 -33.53 -23.50
CA LEU A 136 -22.87 -34.10 -24.10
C LEU A 136 -22.57 -35.54 -24.54
N ASN A 137 -23.35 -36.50 -24.03
CA ASN A 137 -23.25 -37.90 -24.40
C ASN A 137 -24.48 -38.31 -25.20
N GLU A 138 -24.29 -39.11 -26.24
CA GLU A 138 -25.38 -39.80 -26.94
C GLU A 138 -25.62 -41.15 -26.27
N LEU A 139 -26.88 -41.45 -25.96
CA LEU A 139 -27.31 -42.72 -25.40
C LEU A 139 -28.34 -43.35 -26.34
N ILE A 140 -28.22 -44.66 -26.56
CA ILE A 140 -29.22 -45.43 -27.29
C ILE A 140 -30.20 -45.96 -26.24
N THR A 141 -31.46 -45.54 -26.31
CA THR A 141 -32.51 -46.05 -25.43
C THR A 141 -32.84 -47.51 -25.77
N GLU A 142 -33.50 -48.22 -24.86
CA GLU A 142 -33.95 -49.61 -25.06
C GLU A 142 -34.86 -49.78 -26.30
N ASN A 143 -35.46 -48.68 -26.77
CA ASN A 143 -36.33 -48.66 -27.95
C ASN A 143 -35.58 -48.32 -29.25
N GLY A 144 -34.24 -48.23 -29.21
CA GLY A 144 -33.39 -47.90 -30.35
C GLY A 144 -33.38 -46.42 -30.74
N SER A 145 -34.01 -45.53 -29.96
CA SER A 145 -33.92 -44.08 -30.19
C SER A 145 -32.66 -43.49 -29.56
N VAL A 146 -32.04 -42.53 -30.24
CA VAL A 146 -30.89 -41.78 -29.71
C VAL A 146 -31.41 -40.65 -28.83
N CYS A 147 -30.96 -40.57 -27.58
CA CYS A 147 -31.22 -39.44 -26.69
C CYS A 147 -29.90 -38.80 -26.25
N GLN A 148 -29.95 -37.51 -25.93
CA GLN A 148 -28.78 -36.78 -25.44
C GLN A 148 -28.84 -36.65 -23.92
N GLN A 149 -27.74 -36.99 -23.26
CA GLN A 149 -27.55 -36.83 -21.82
C GLN A 149 -26.39 -35.87 -21.57
N LEU A 150 -26.68 -34.81 -20.82
CA LEU A 150 -25.67 -33.85 -20.36
C LEU A 150 -25.03 -34.35 -19.07
N SER A 151 -23.72 -34.53 -19.10
CA SER A 151 -22.87 -34.76 -17.94
C SER A 151 -22.28 -33.43 -17.47
N VAL A 152 -22.50 -33.07 -16.20
CA VAL A 152 -21.95 -31.87 -15.56
C VAL A 152 -21.14 -32.31 -14.34
N ARG A 153 -19.83 -32.08 -14.37
CA ARG A 153 -18.92 -32.35 -13.27
C ARG A 153 -18.52 -31.06 -12.57
N ILE A 154 -18.78 -31.03 -11.26
CA ILE A 154 -18.29 -29.99 -10.35
C ILE A 154 -16.94 -30.45 -9.82
N ILE A 155 -15.87 -29.85 -10.32
CA ILE A 155 -14.50 -30.25 -9.96
C ILE A 155 -14.14 -29.62 -8.62
N ALA A 156 -14.09 -28.30 -8.56
CA ALA A 156 -13.64 -27.55 -7.39
C ALA A 156 -14.22 -26.14 -7.34
N CYS A 157 -14.17 -25.51 -6.17
CA CYS A 157 -14.27 -24.06 -6.05
C CYS A 157 -13.00 -23.48 -5.43
N GLN A 158 -12.71 -22.22 -5.74
CA GLN A 158 -11.61 -21.47 -5.17
C GLN A 158 -12.06 -20.09 -4.72
N GLY A 159 -11.54 -19.64 -3.58
CA GLY A 159 -11.75 -18.28 -3.09
C GLY A 159 -13.15 -17.99 -2.55
N LEU A 160 -13.86 -18.98 -2.01
CA LEU A 160 -15.16 -18.76 -1.36
C LEU A 160 -15.01 -17.91 -0.07
N PRO A 161 -16.04 -17.12 0.31
CA PRO A 161 -15.93 -16.16 1.40
C PRO A 161 -15.88 -16.84 2.78
N LEU A 162 -15.39 -16.10 3.78
CA LEU A 162 -15.44 -16.52 5.19
C LEU A 162 -16.80 -16.14 5.78
N ILE A 163 -17.42 -17.05 6.52
CA ILE A 163 -18.66 -16.77 7.24
C ILE A 163 -18.31 -16.53 8.71
N SER A 164 -18.58 -15.31 9.20
CA SER A 164 -18.25 -14.88 10.58
C SER A 164 -16.77 -15.08 10.97
N GLY A 165 -15.85 -14.85 10.04
CA GLY A 165 -14.40 -14.99 10.27
C GLY A 165 -13.90 -16.44 10.37
N GLN A 166 -14.72 -17.42 9.97
CA GLN A 166 -14.35 -18.83 9.88
C GLN A 166 -14.55 -19.36 8.46
N ASN A 167 -13.81 -20.42 8.09
CA ASN A 167 -14.01 -21.09 6.82
C ASN A 167 -15.42 -21.69 6.74
N CYS A 168 -16.03 -21.56 5.56
CA CYS A 168 -17.36 -22.09 5.27
C CYS A 168 -17.38 -23.63 5.17
N ASP A 169 -18.58 -24.18 5.25
CA ASP A 169 -18.94 -25.56 4.96
C ASP A 169 -19.67 -25.64 3.61
N PRO A 170 -18.98 -25.46 2.46
CA PRO A 170 -19.64 -25.27 1.17
C PRO A 170 -20.24 -26.54 0.55
N TYR A 171 -21.35 -26.37 -0.16
CA TYR A 171 -21.91 -27.31 -1.12
C TYR A 171 -22.45 -26.57 -2.35
N ALA A 172 -22.56 -27.26 -3.48
CA ALA A 172 -23.09 -26.72 -4.74
C ALA A 172 -24.41 -27.40 -5.08
N THR A 173 -25.37 -26.64 -5.60
CA THR A 173 -26.55 -27.18 -6.26
C THR A 173 -26.45 -26.92 -7.76
N VAL A 174 -26.64 -27.97 -8.55
CA VAL A 174 -26.55 -27.95 -10.02
C VAL A 174 -27.95 -28.14 -10.57
N MET A 175 -28.39 -27.24 -11.43
CA MET A 175 -29.73 -27.24 -12.01
C MET A 175 -29.66 -27.08 -13.52
N LEU A 176 -30.39 -27.92 -14.24
CA LEU A 176 -30.63 -27.72 -15.67
C LEU A 176 -31.90 -26.88 -15.85
N VAL A 177 -31.73 -25.66 -16.35
CA VAL A 177 -32.78 -24.65 -16.52
C VAL A 177 -33.22 -24.62 -17.99
N GLY A 178 -34.53 -24.54 -18.21
CA GLY A 178 -35.16 -24.44 -19.53
C GLY A 178 -36.64 -24.07 -19.39
N PRO A 179 -37.38 -23.90 -20.50
CA PRO A 179 -38.74 -23.35 -20.50
C PRO A 179 -39.75 -24.13 -19.64
N ALA A 180 -39.59 -25.45 -19.52
CA ALA A 180 -40.52 -26.33 -18.80
C ALA A 180 -39.86 -27.21 -17.71
N ARG A 181 -38.65 -26.87 -17.23
CA ARG A 181 -37.84 -27.77 -16.38
C ARG A 181 -37.09 -27.10 -15.23
N SER A 182 -36.96 -27.83 -14.13
CA SER A 182 -36.10 -27.46 -12.98
C SER A 182 -35.59 -28.71 -12.24
N ASP A 183 -34.75 -29.51 -12.90
CA ASP A 183 -34.11 -30.65 -12.24
C ASP A 183 -32.87 -30.18 -11.46
N GLN A 184 -32.92 -30.29 -10.13
CA GLN A 184 -31.83 -29.91 -9.23
C GLN A 184 -31.12 -31.14 -8.65
N ARG A 185 -29.80 -31.05 -8.53
CA ARG A 185 -28.92 -32.00 -7.81
C ARG A 185 -28.02 -31.22 -6.86
N LYS A 186 -27.47 -31.87 -5.83
CA LYS A 186 -26.58 -31.24 -4.84
C LYS A 186 -25.33 -32.07 -4.57
N THR A 187 -24.20 -31.41 -4.35
CA THR A 187 -22.94 -32.06 -3.94
C THR A 187 -22.94 -32.38 -2.45
N LYS A 188 -21.92 -33.14 -2.01
CA LYS A 188 -21.64 -33.32 -0.58
C LYS A 188 -21.03 -32.06 0.02
N VAL A 189 -21.46 -31.73 1.24
CA VAL A 189 -20.90 -30.62 2.03
C VAL A 189 -19.43 -30.89 2.34
N LYS A 190 -18.55 -29.96 1.99
CA LYS A 190 -17.13 -29.97 2.38
C LYS A 190 -16.97 -29.05 3.59
N LYS A 191 -16.30 -29.50 4.65
CA LYS A 191 -16.24 -28.75 5.91
C LYS A 191 -15.01 -27.87 6.03
N LYS A 192 -15.19 -26.65 6.53
CA LYS A 192 -14.15 -25.70 6.94
C LYS A 192 -13.11 -25.44 5.86
N THR A 193 -13.57 -25.12 4.65
CA THR A 193 -12.70 -24.81 3.52
C THR A 193 -13.31 -23.74 2.61
N SER A 194 -12.49 -22.77 2.21
CA SER A 194 -12.84 -21.78 1.17
C SER A 194 -12.47 -22.27 -0.24
N ASN A 195 -11.83 -23.43 -0.34
CA ASN A 195 -11.36 -24.03 -1.59
C ASN A 195 -11.80 -25.51 -1.65
N PRO A 196 -13.11 -25.80 -1.72
CA PRO A 196 -13.60 -27.17 -1.72
C PRO A 196 -13.23 -27.90 -3.03
N GLN A 197 -12.82 -29.16 -2.88
CA GLN A 197 -12.67 -30.12 -3.99
C GLN A 197 -13.86 -31.06 -3.93
N PHE A 198 -14.74 -31.01 -4.94
CA PHE A 198 -15.96 -31.81 -5.00
C PHE A 198 -15.69 -33.12 -5.75
N GLU A 199 -15.26 -33.02 -7.00
CA GLU A 199 -15.07 -34.14 -7.93
C GLU A 199 -16.34 -34.99 -8.10
N GLU A 200 -17.49 -34.33 -8.24
CA GLU A 200 -18.80 -34.97 -8.34
C GLU A 200 -19.44 -34.71 -9.71
N THR A 201 -19.94 -35.76 -10.36
CA THR A 201 -20.57 -35.71 -11.69
C THR A 201 -22.07 -35.95 -11.60
N PHE A 202 -22.85 -35.11 -12.28
CA PHE A 202 -24.30 -35.19 -12.38
C PHE A 202 -24.73 -35.39 -13.84
N PHE A 203 -25.80 -36.14 -14.03
CA PHE A 203 -26.35 -36.43 -15.36
C PHE A 203 -27.77 -35.85 -15.47
N PHE A 204 -28.04 -35.17 -16.59
CA PHE A 204 -29.33 -34.59 -16.92
C PHE A 204 -29.76 -35.05 -18.32
N GLU A 205 -31.02 -35.44 -18.46
CA GLU A 205 -31.59 -35.77 -19.78
C GLU A 205 -31.94 -34.47 -20.52
N VAL A 206 -31.48 -34.36 -21.77
CA VAL A 206 -31.69 -33.18 -22.62
C VAL A 206 -32.96 -33.33 -23.48
N SER A 207 -33.30 -34.56 -23.88
CA SER A 207 -34.47 -34.88 -24.72
C SER A 207 -35.46 -35.76 -23.94
N ARG A 208 -36.69 -35.31 -23.71
CA ARG A 208 -37.76 -36.17 -23.14
C ARG A 208 -38.53 -36.88 -24.26
N SER A 209 -38.60 -38.20 -24.19
CA SER A 209 -39.68 -38.95 -24.85
C SER A 209 -40.93 -38.86 -23.98
N SER A 210 -42.01 -38.27 -24.50
CA SER A 210 -43.30 -38.19 -23.80
C SER A 210 -43.79 -39.59 -23.43
N SER A 211 -43.83 -39.92 -22.14
CA SER A 211 -44.46 -41.14 -21.64
C SER A 211 -45.94 -40.89 -21.36
N TYR A 212 -46.79 -41.60 -22.11
CA TYR A 212 -48.17 -41.97 -21.79
C TYR A 212 -49.29 -40.92 -21.98
N MET A 213 -49.83 -40.80 -23.20
CA MET A 213 -51.27 -40.94 -23.50
C MET A 213 -51.50 -41.28 -24.99
N LYS A 214 -52.51 -42.12 -25.22
CA LYS A 214 -52.92 -42.76 -26.49
C LYS A 214 -53.08 -41.82 -27.69
N ARG A 215 -52.63 -42.34 -28.84
CA ARG A 215 -53.10 -42.14 -30.24
C ARG A 215 -53.12 -40.71 -30.81
N ALA A 216 -52.47 -40.63 -31.99
CA ALA A 216 -52.50 -39.60 -33.02
C ALA A 216 -51.43 -38.50 -32.92
N HIS A 217 -50.62 -38.44 -33.98
CA HIS A 217 -49.74 -37.36 -34.45
C HIS A 217 -49.41 -36.24 -33.45
N PHE A 218 -48.28 -36.35 -32.76
CA PHE A 218 -47.55 -35.17 -32.26
C PHE A 218 -46.05 -35.40 -32.43
N GLN A 219 -45.39 -34.46 -33.12
CA GLN A 219 -43.94 -34.36 -33.20
C GLN A 219 -43.38 -34.21 -31.78
N VAL A 220 -42.30 -34.93 -31.48
CA VAL A 220 -41.49 -34.68 -30.29
C VAL A 220 -40.93 -33.27 -30.45
N GLU A 221 -41.38 -32.30 -29.64
CA GLU A 221 -40.65 -31.04 -29.51
C GLU A 221 -39.37 -31.34 -28.74
N GLU A 222 -38.26 -31.57 -29.46
CA GLU A 222 -36.94 -31.47 -28.87
C GLU A 222 -36.77 -30.04 -28.35
N GLU A 223 -36.59 -29.89 -27.03
CA GLU A 223 -36.23 -28.58 -26.47
C GLU A 223 -34.92 -28.14 -27.12
N ASP A 224 -34.98 -27.03 -27.86
CA ASP A 224 -33.81 -26.46 -28.52
C ASP A 224 -32.69 -26.23 -27.50
N ILE A 225 -31.56 -26.94 -27.68
CA ILE A 225 -30.37 -26.88 -26.82
C ILE A 225 -29.90 -25.43 -26.62
N GLU A 226 -30.21 -24.55 -27.57
CA GLU A 226 -29.95 -23.12 -27.47
C GLU A 226 -30.63 -22.41 -26.31
N LYS A 227 -31.76 -22.92 -25.82
CA LYS A 227 -32.57 -22.31 -24.75
C LYS A 227 -32.23 -22.87 -23.36
N LEU A 228 -31.21 -23.72 -23.30
CA LEU A 228 -30.85 -24.49 -22.13
C LEU A 228 -29.63 -23.89 -21.42
N GLU A 229 -29.71 -23.80 -20.10
CA GLU A 229 -28.62 -23.30 -19.26
C GLU A 229 -28.39 -24.24 -18.08
N ILE A 230 -27.12 -24.40 -17.70
CA ILE A 230 -26.76 -24.94 -16.39
C ILE A 230 -26.63 -23.80 -15.41
N LYS A 231 -27.39 -23.87 -14.32
CA LYS A 231 -27.28 -22.99 -13.17
C LYS A 231 -26.60 -23.73 -12.03
N VAL A 232 -25.54 -23.16 -11.49
CA VAL A 232 -24.81 -23.69 -10.33
C VAL A 232 -24.86 -22.66 -9.21
N ASP A 233 -25.52 -22.99 -8.10
CA ASP A 233 -25.57 -22.16 -6.89
C ASP A 233 -24.67 -22.76 -5.81
N LEU A 234 -23.84 -21.93 -5.18
CA LEU A 234 -22.98 -22.29 -4.07
C LEU A 234 -23.58 -21.80 -2.75
N TRP A 235 -23.47 -22.63 -1.73
CA TRP A 235 -24.11 -22.42 -0.42
C TRP A 235 -23.17 -22.85 0.70
N ASN A 236 -23.26 -22.19 1.84
CA ASN A 236 -22.63 -22.58 3.09
C ASN A 236 -23.66 -23.25 4.00
N ASN A 237 -23.39 -24.49 4.38
CA ASN A 237 -24.27 -25.29 5.24
C ASN A 237 -24.20 -24.81 6.70
N GLU A 238 -25.31 -24.30 7.24
CA GLU A 238 -25.42 -23.89 8.64
C GLU A 238 -26.17 -24.95 9.47
N THR A 239 -25.71 -25.22 10.70
CA THR A 239 -26.33 -26.27 11.53
C THR A 239 -27.57 -25.79 12.29
N MET A 240 -27.63 -24.49 12.60
CA MET A 240 -28.65 -23.89 13.48
C MET A 240 -29.29 -22.62 12.85
N ALA A 241 -29.00 -22.36 11.58
CA ALA A 241 -29.45 -21.20 10.81
C ALA A 241 -29.73 -21.63 9.37
N PRO A 242 -30.47 -20.85 8.57
CA PRO A 242 -30.62 -21.13 7.14
C PRO A 242 -29.26 -21.06 6.43
N ASP A 243 -29.11 -21.90 5.40
CA ASP A 243 -27.90 -21.94 4.60
C ASP A 243 -27.64 -20.60 3.90
N VAL A 244 -26.38 -20.18 3.93
CA VAL A 244 -25.97 -18.87 3.41
C VAL A 244 -25.58 -19.01 1.95
N PHE A 245 -26.22 -18.23 1.08
CA PHE A 245 -25.87 -18.18 -0.34
C PHE A 245 -24.47 -17.60 -0.53
N LEU A 246 -23.63 -18.28 -1.33
CA LEU A 246 -22.25 -17.89 -1.59
C LEU A 246 -22.05 -17.33 -3.00
N GLY A 247 -22.94 -17.66 -3.95
CA GLY A 247 -22.88 -17.19 -5.33
C GLY A 247 -23.52 -18.13 -6.36
N GLU A 248 -23.89 -17.62 -7.53
CA GLU A 248 -24.42 -18.41 -8.66
C GLU A 248 -23.58 -18.24 -9.92
N THR A 249 -23.56 -19.24 -10.80
CA THR A 249 -23.10 -19.07 -12.17
C THR A 249 -24.08 -19.74 -13.13
N ARG A 250 -24.22 -19.16 -14.33
CA ARG A 250 -25.11 -19.66 -15.38
C ARG A 250 -24.31 -19.86 -16.65
N VAL A 251 -24.44 -21.03 -17.23
CA VAL A 251 -23.67 -21.46 -18.39
C VAL A 251 -24.62 -21.95 -19.47
N SER A 252 -24.67 -21.23 -20.59
CA SER A 252 -25.48 -21.63 -21.75
C SER A 252 -24.91 -22.90 -22.40
N LEU A 253 -25.77 -23.86 -22.75
CA LEU A 253 -25.36 -25.08 -23.44
C LEU A 253 -24.91 -24.85 -24.89
N LYS A 254 -25.06 -23.64 -25.45
CA LYS A 254 -24.55 -23.27 -26.78
C LYS A 254 -23.05 -23.52 -26.96
N ILE A 255 -22.28 -23.50 -25.86
CA ILE A 255 -20.83 -23.73 -25.87
C ILE A 255 -20.45 -25.16 -26.27
N LEU A 256 -21.37 -26.13 -26.16
CA LEU A 256 -21.13 -27.54 -26.48
C LEU A 256 -21.39 -27.89 -27.96
N ARG A 257 -21.52 -26.89 -28.85
CA ARG A 257 -21.80 -27.09 -30.29
C ARG A 257 -20.62 -27.69 -31.07
N ASN A 258 -19.41 -27.29 -30.73
CA ASN A 258 -18.20 -27.63 -31.51
C ASN A 258 -17.26 -28.59 -30.77
N ASP A 259 -17.29 -28.61 -29.44
CA ASP A 259 -16.49 -29.49 -28.59
C ASP A 259 -17.38 -30.46 -27.81
N HIS A 260 -17.05 -31.76 -27.86
CA HIS A 260 -17.75 -32.79 -27.09
C HIS A 260 -17.60 -32.62 -25.57
N VAL A 261 -16.59 -31.87 -25.11
CA VAL A 261 -16.30 -31.60 -23.69
C VAL A 261 -15.87 -30.14 -23.54
N HIS A 262 -16.53 -29.39 -22.65
CA HIS A 262 -16.15 -28.04 -22.28
C HIS A 262 -15.71 -27.99 -20.82
N LYS A 263 -14.53 -27.41 -20.56
CA LYS A 263 -13.95 -27.30 -19.22
C LYS A 263 -13.43 -25.90 -18.99
N ALA A 264 -13.92 -25.25 -17.93
CA ALA A 264 -13.59 -23.87 -17.65
C ALA A 264 -13.84 -23.48 -16.20
N TRP A 265 -13.15 -22.43 -15.76
CA TRP A 265 -13.44 -21.75 -14.50
C TRP A 265 -14.51 -20.68 -14.71
N TYR A 266 -15.56 -20.69 -13.92
CA TYR A 266 -16.63 -19.71 -13.96
C TYR A 266 -16.63 -18.86 -12.70
N LEU A 267 -16.65 -17.54 -12.88
CA LEU A 267 -16.81 -16.60 -11.77
C LEU A 267 -18.22 -16.72 -11.19
N LEU A 268 -18.31 -16.73 -9.86
CA LEU A 268 -19.59 -16.66 -9.17
C LEU A 268 -20.14 -15.22 -9.22
N GLN A 269 -21.45 -15.10 -9.35
CA GLN A 269 -22.20 -13.87 -9.46
C GLN A 269 -23.30 -13.79 -8.39
N PRO A 270 -23.74 -12.57 -8.00
CA PRO A 270 -24.93 -12.37 -7.19
C PRO A 270 -26.17 -13.05 -7.77
N LYS A 271 -27.13 -13.36 -6.90
CA LYS A 271 -28.37 -14.03 -7.31
C LYS A 271 -29.13 -13.20 -8.34
N GLY A 272 -29.30 -13.74 -9.55
CA GLY A 272 -30.06 -13.09 -10.62
C GLY A 272 -31.56 -13.18 -10.39
N ASN A 273 -32.10 -12.39 -9.46
CA ASN A 273 -33.54 -12.13 -9.37
C ASN A 273 -33.86 -10.85 -10.15
N GLY A 274 -34.78 -10.94 -11.11
CA GLY A 274 -35.19 -9.87 -12.04
C GLY A 274 -35.87 -8.63 -11.44
N ASN A 275 -35.71 -8.36 -10.14
CA ASN A 275 -36.06 -7.08 -9.54
C ASN A 275 -34.77 -6.40 -9.10
N LYS A 276 -34.16 -5.61 -9.99
CA LYS A 276 -33.26 -4.54 -9.53
C LYS A 276 -34.11 -3.67 -8.58
N PRO A 277 -33.75 -3.51 -7.30
CA PRO A 277 -34.42 -2.52 -6.48
C PRO A 277 -34.34 -1.17 -7.22
N LYS A 278 -35.42 -0.37 -7.21
CA LYS A 278 -35.40 0.98 -7.79
C LYS A 278 -34.14 1.69 -7.29
N PRO A 279 -33.44 2.47 -8.13
CA PRO A 279 -32.30 3.25 -7.66
C PRO A 279 -32.80 4.22 -6.59
N GLU A 280 -32.62 3.85 -5.33
CA GLU A 280 -32.73 4.77 -4.21
C GLU A 280 -31.53 5.72 -4.33
N ASP A 281 -31.78 7.02 -4.25
CA ASP A 281 -30.71 8.01 -4.17
C ASP A 281 -30.09 7.93 -2.78
N LEU A 282 -29.07 7.07 -2.66
CA LEU A 282 -28.33 6.84 -1.41
C LEU A 282 -27.23 7.88 -1.19
N GLY A 283 -27.07 8.83 -2.12
CA GLY A 283 -26.02 9.82 -2.14
C GLY A 283 -24.79 9.38 -2.93
N SER A 284 -23.72 10.16 -2.81
CA SER A 284 -22.47 9.97 -3.55
C SER A 284 -21.26 10.13 -2.65
N LEU A 285 -20.18 9.42 -2.97
CA LEU A 285 -18.88 9.46 -2.30
C LEU A 285 -17.82 9.99 -3.26
N ARG A 286 -17.02 10.96 -2.81
CA ARG A 286 -15.91 11.53 -3.56
C ARG A 286 -14.61 10.86 -3.15
N LEU A 287 -13.93 10.28 -4.12
CA LEU A 287 -12.70 9.52 -3.92
C LEU A 287 -11.62 10.00 -4.88
N ASN A 288 -10.38 10.07 -4.40
CA ASN A 288 -9.19 10.12 -5.23
C ASN A 288 -8.43 8.81 -5.01
N ILE A 289 -8.17 8.05 -6.08
CA ILE A 289 -7.56 6.72 -5.97
C ILE A 289 -6.44 6.65 -7.00
N THR A 290 -5.30 6.10 -6.58
CA THR A 290 -4.14 5.81 -7.41
C THR A 290 -3.74 4.36 -7.16
N TYR A 291 -3.87 3.53 -8.18
CA TYR A 291 -3.41 2.14 -8.17
C TYR A 291 -2.14 2.02 -8.99
N THR A 292 -1.14 1.36 -8.42
CA THR A 292 0.17 1.12 -9.04
C THR A 292 0.48 -0.38 -9.01
N GLU A 293 1.00 -0.88 -10.12
CA GLU A 293 1.44 -2.26 -10.28
C GLU A 293 2.84 -2.21 -10.90
N ASP A 294 3.86 -2.50 -10.08
CA ASP A 294 5.26 -2.53 -10.49
C ASP A 294 5.62 -3.98 -10.86
N ILE A 295 6.06 -4.21 -12.09
CA ILE A 295 6.57 -5.51 -12.55
C ILE A 295 8.09 -5.50 -12.39
N VAL A 296 8.60 -6.08 -11.32
CA VAL A 296 10.02 -6.06 -10.99
C VAL A 296 10.70 -7.30 -11.58
N LEU A 297 11.59 -7.08 -12.54
CA LEU A 297 12.42 -8.08 -13.20
C LEU A 297 13.55 -8.60 -12.27
N PRO A 298 14.24 -9.70 -12.64
CA PRO A 298 15.46 -10.13 -11.96
C PRO A 298 16.51 -9.02 -11.85
N SER A 299 17.29 -8.99 -10.76
CA SER A 299 18.22 -7.90 -10.47
C SER A 299 19.24 -7.64 -11.59
N ALA A 300 19.65 -8.70 -12.30
CA ALA A 300 20.59 -8.63 -13.42
C ALA A 300 20.11 -7.72 -14.56
N CYS A 301 18.80 -7.67 -14.84
CA CYS A 301 18.23 -6.85 -15.91
C CYS A 301 18.41 -5.34 -15.64
N TYR A 302 18.50 -4.93 -14.37
CA TYR A 302 18.56 -3.53 -13.98
C TYR A 302 19.98 -2.95 -13.94
N HIS A 303 21.01 -3.76 -14.20
CA HIS A 303 22.41 -3.38 -13.96
C HIS A 303 22.80 -2.08 -14.68
N CYS A 304 22.50 -1.96 -15.97
CA CYS A 304 22.86 -0.80 -16.80
C CYS A 304 22.25 0.50 -16.28
N LEU A 305 20.92 0.54 -16.13
CA LEU A 305 20.22 1.73 -15.63
C LEU A 305 20.61 2.08 -14.19
N ARG A 306 20.76 1.08 -13.32
CA ARG A 306 21.20 1.27 -11.93
C ARG A 306 22.59 1.89 -11.86
N ALA A 307 23.53 1.39 -12.67
CA ALA A 307 24.90 1.90 -12.71
C ALA A 307 24.93 3.38 -13.09
N LEU A 308 24.17 3.81 -14.11
CA LEU A 308 24.08 5.21 -14.54
C LEU A 308 23.59 6.13 -13.42
N VAL A 309 22.54 5.72 -12.71
CA VAL A 309 21.99 6.51 -11.59
C VAL A 309 23.00 6.56 -10.43
N LEU A 310 23.67 5.45 -10.10
CA LEU A 310 24.66 5.40 -9.03
C LEU A 310 25.95 6.18 -9.33
N GLN A 311 26.32 6.32 -10.60
CA GLN A 311 27.46 7.12 -11.06
C GLN A 311 27.16 8.62 -11.13
N SER A 312 25.89 9.03 -10.96
CA SER A 312 25.49 10.43 -11.05
C SER A 312 26.29 11.44 -10.20
N PRO A 313 26.74 11.13 -8.96
CA PRO A 313 27.58 12.05 -8.20
C PRO A 313 28.98 12.30 -8.80
N ASP A 314 29.46 11.40 -9.65
CA ASP A 314 30.82 11.45 -10.23
C ASP A 314 30.84 12.20 -11.57
N VAL A 315 29.68 12.39 -12.21
CA VAL A 315 29.55 13.09 -13.49
C VAL A 315 29.73 14.59 -13.30
N LYS A 316 30.54 15.21 -14.17
CA LYS A 316 30.79 16.65 -14.20
C LYS A 316 30.57 17.18 -15.63
N PRO A 317 29.70 18.19 -15.83
CA PRO A 317 28.90 18.88 -14.83
C PRO A 317 27.78 18.01 -14.26
N ILE A 318 27.32 18.29 -13.03
CA ILE A 318 26.28 17.49 -12.36
C ILE A 318 24.94 17.51 -13.13
N SER A 319 24.71 18.56 -13.93
CA SER A 319 23.54 18.68 -14.81
C SER A 319 23.48 17.60 -15.89
N ALA A 320 24.62 17.05 -16.31
CA ALA A 320 24.68 15.95 -17.27
C ALA A 320 24.40 14.58 -16.63
N SER A 321 24.31 14.47 -15.29
CA SER A 321 24.11 13.19 -14.61
C SER A 321 22.72 12.59 -14.85
N ALA A 322 22.61 11.26 -14.89
CA ALA A 322 21.34 10.57 -15.11
C ALA A 322 20.26 10.93 -14.07
N ALA A 323 20.64 11.08 -12.80
CA ALA A 323 19.74 11.51 -11.74
C ALA A 323 19.24 12.95 -11.92
N HIS A 324 20.07 13.87 -12.42
CA HIS A 324 19.66 15.24 -12.73
C HIS A 324 18.76 15.28 -13.96
N ILE A 325 19.13 14.56 -15.02
CA ILE A 325 18.33 14.43 -16.25
C ILE A 325 16.94 13.91 -15.92
N LEU A 326 16.80 12.84 -15.11
CA LEU A 326 15.50 12.34 -14.68
C LEU A 326 14.66 13.43 -14.03
N ALA A 327 15.24 14.19 -13.11
CA ALA A 327 14.55 15.27 -12.42
C ALA A 327 14.11 16.40 -13.35
N GLU A 328 14.91 16.70 -14.38
CA GLU A 328 14.61 17.72 -15.38
C GLU A 328 13.51 17.27 -16.35
N VAL A 329 13.54 16.03 -16.84
CA VAL A 329 12.51 15.50 -17.76
C VAL A 329 11.18 15.22 -17.05
N CYS A 330 11.23 14.92 -15.74
CA CYS A 330 10.07 14.68 -14.88
C CYS A 330 9.73 15.87 -13.95
N LYS A 331 10.08 17.11 -14.31
CA LYS A 331 9.88 18.31 -13.45
C LYS A 331 8.49 18.44 -12.83
N GLU A 332 7.46 18.07 -13.60
CA GLU A 332 6.04 18.13 -13.22
C GLU A 332 5.62 16.99 -12.28
N GLN A 333 6.36 15.88 -12.24
CA GLN A 333 6.08 14.73 -11.40
C GLN A 333 6.88 14.82 -10.10
N TYR A 334 6.31 15.44 -9.07
CA TYR A 334 7.02 15.70 -7.81
C TYR A 334 7.60 14.42 -7.15
N GLU A 335 6.93 13.28 -7.30
CA GLU A 335 7.36 11.99 -6.72
C GLU A 335 8.50 11.30 -7.49
N ALA A 336 8.92 11.83 -8.65
CA ALA A 336 9.92 11.21 -9.51
C ALA A 336 11.34 11.15 -8.89
N VAL A 337 11.61 12.01 -7.91
CA VAL A 337 12.93 12.11 -7.26
C VAL A 337 13.09 11.07 -6.15
N LEU A 338 12.01 10.60 -5.55
CA LEU A 338 12.03 9.71 -4.39
C LEU A 338 12.75 8.37 -4.66
N PRO A 339 12.52 7.68 -5.80
CA PRO A 339 13.25 6.45 -6.13
C PRO A 339 14.77 6.66 -6.24
N VAL A 340 15.19 7.79 -6.83
CA VAL A 340 16.61 8.16 -6.93
C VAL A 340 17.22 8.40 -5.56
N VAL A 341 16.53 9.16 -4.70
CA VAL A 341 16.99 9.41 -3.32
C VAL A 341 17.17 8.10 -2.57
N LYS A 342 16.18 7.21 -2.64
CA LYS A 342 16.24 5.89 -2.00
C LYS A 342 17.41 5.05 -2.53
N LEU A 343 17.60 4.98 -3.84
CA LEU A 343 18.66 4.19 -4.46
C LEU A 343 20.06 4.71 -4.09
N LEU A 344 20.28 6.03 -4.16
CA LEU A 344 21.54 6.67 -3.78
C LEU A 344 21.82 6.55 -2.27
N LEU A 345 20.77 6.63 -1.46
CA LEU A 345 20.85 6.46 -0.01
C LEU A 345 21.25 5.01 0.34
N HIS A 346 20.66 4.04 -0.35
CA HIS A 346 21.02 2.61 -0.25
C HIS A 346 22.47 2.31 -0.68
N HIS A 347 23.15 3.20 -1.41
CA HIS A 347 24.54 2.95 -1.83
C HIS A 347 25.53 3.95 -1.22
N ASN A 348 25.12 4.74 -0.22
CA ASN A 348 25.93 5.81 0.39
C ASN A 348 26.44 6.85 -0.61
N ARG A 349 25.73 7.04 -1.73
CA ARG A 349 26.06 7.99 -2.80
C ARG A 349 25.25 9.29 -2.72
N LEU A 350 24.28 9.37 -1.82
CA LEU A 350 23.36 10.51 -1.72
C LEU A 350 24.05 11.81 -1.28
N VAL A 351 24.94 11.78 -0.28
CA VAL A 351 25.57 13.02 0.22
C VAL A 351 26.41 13.69 -0.86
N PRO A 352 27.33 13.00 -1.58
CA PRO A 352 28.07 13.61 -2.70
C PRO A 352 27.15 14.17 -3.80
N PHE A 353 26.05 13.49 -4.10
CA PHE A 353 25.07 13.94 -5.09
C PHE A 353 24.39 15.24 -4.63
N VAL A 354 23.81 15.22 -3.43
CA VAL A 354 23.11 16.36 -2.81
C VAL A 354 24.03 17.57 -2.69
N SER A 355 25.29 17.38 -2.28
CA SER A 355 26.28 18.46 -2.24
C SER A 355 26.49 19.08 -3.62
N SER A 356 26.66 18.27 -4.67
CA SER A 356 26.91 18.78 -6.03
C SER A 356 25.71 19.54 -6.61
N ILE A 357 24.48 19.04 -6.43
CA ILE A 357 23.27 19.74 -6.92
C ILE A 357 22.95 20.99 -6.09
N ALA A 358 23.27 20.99 -4.79
CA ALA A 358 23.09 22.16 -3.93
C ALA A 358 24.12 23.26 -4.25
N GLU A 359 25.34 22.88 -4.62
CA GLU A 359 26.37 23.81 -5.11
C GLU A 359 25.92 24.48 -6.42
N LEU A 360 25.40 23.68 -7.38
CA LEU A 360 24.82 24.20 -8.62
C LEU A 360 23.68 25.22 -8.35
N GLU A 361 22.76 24.93 -7.43
CA GLU A 361 21.69 25.86 -7.05
C GLU A 361 22.24 27.15 -6.41
N LEU A 362 23.28 27.04 -5.56
CA LEU A 362 23.92 28.19 -4.92
C LEU A 362 24.67 29.08 -5.91
N GLU A 363 25.29 28.50 -6.95
CA GLU A 363 25.91 29.26 -8.03
C GLU A 363 24.87 30.14 -8.75
N GLN A 364 23.70 29.58 -9.03
CA GLN A 364 22.59 30.27 -9.70
C GLN A 364 21.84 31.27 -8.80
N THR A 365 22.01 31.18 -7.47
CA THR A 365 21.33 32.05 -6.51
C THR A 365 21.95 33.45 -6.49
N GLN A 366 21.16 34.49 -6.76
CA GLN A 366 21.61 35.89 -6.76
C GLN A 366 21.58 36.51 -5.35
N GLU A 367 20.51 36.29 -4.59
CA GLU A 367 20.31 36.91 -3.28
C GLU A 367 20.38 35.91 -2.12
N ALA A 368 21.13 36.25 -1.06
CA ALA A 368 21.31 35.41 0.13
C ALA A 368 20.01 35.03 0.86
N ASN A 369 18.97 35.88 0.77
CA ASN A 369 17.65 35.68 1.37
C ASN A 369 16.78 34.65 0.61
N THR A 370 17.18 34.17 -0.57
CA THR A 370 16.42 33.22 -1.41
C THR A 370 16.99 31.80 -1.42
N ILE A 371 18.17 31.59 -0.81
CA ILE A 371 18.86 30.30 -0.70
C ILE A 371 17.91 29.19 -0.23
N PHE A 372 17.75 28.14 -1.03
CA PHE A 372 16.96 26.95 -0.74
C PHE A 372 15.49 27.23 -0.33
N ARG A 373 14.91 28.35 -0.78
CA ARG A 373 13.49 28.68 -0.57
C ARG A 373 12.57 28.19 -1.68
N GLY A 374 13.11 27.86 -2.86
CA GLY A 374 12.37 27.33 -4.00
C GLY A 374 12.15 25.82 -3.98
N ASN A 375 11.41 25.29 -4.96
CA ASN A 375 11.22 23.85 -5.17
C ASN A 375 12.20 23.30 -6.23
N SER A 376 13.47 23.25 -5.86
CA SER A 376 14.58 22.72 -6.67
C SER A 376 14.79 21.21 -6.50
N LEU A 377 15.64 20.62 -7.34
CA LEU A 377 16.07 19.23 -7.15
C LEU A 377 16.80 19.03 -5.81
N ALA A 378 17.70 19.94 -5.42
CA ALA A 378 18.43 19.81 -4.17
C ALA A 378 17.49 19.83 -2.97
N THR A 379 16.54 20.78 -2.95
CA THR A 379 15.57 20.87 -1.87
C THR A 379 14.66 19.64 -1.79
N ARG A 380 14.18 19.10 -2.92
CA ARG A 380 13.39 17.85 -2.96
C ARG A 380 14.18 16.65 -2.45
N CYS A 381 15.43 16.47 -2.88
CA CYS A 381 16.29 15.37 -2.43
C CYS A 381 16.53 15.40 -0.92
N ILE A 382 16.78 16.59 -0.36
CA ILE A 382 16.99 16.77 1.07
C ILE A 382 15.69 16.53 1.84
N ASP A 383 14.54 17.02 1.34
CA ASP A 383 13.24 16.83 1.96
C ASP A 383 12.87 15.34 2.06
N ASP A 384 13.05 14.56 1.00
CA ASP A 384 12.78 13.12 1.02
C ASP A 384 13.78 12.34 1.88
N MET A 385 15.06 12.73 1.86
CA MET A 385 16.06 12.14 2.76
C MET A 385 15.73 12.39 4.23
N MET A 386 15.33 13.61 4.59
CA MET A 386 14.93 13.95 5.97
C MET A 386 13.67 13.17 6.38
N LYS A 387 12.70 12.95 5.47
CA LYS A 387 11.52 12.11 5.77
C LYS A 387 11.91 10.66 6.02
N ILE A 388 12.80 10.09 5.21
CA ILE A 388 13.24 8.69 5.32
C ILE A 388 14.06 8.46 6.59
N VAL A 389 15.08 9.30 6.82
CA VAL A 389 16.07 9.11 7.89
C VAL A 389 15.61 9.73 9.21
N GLY A 390 14.86 10.82 9.15
CA GLY A 390 14.41 11.59 10.30
C GLY A 390 13.13 11.08 10.96
N ARG A 391 12.50 10.02 10.46
CA ARG A 391 11.22 9.50 11.01
C ARG A 391 11.31 9.15 12.49
N SER A 392 12.31 8.37 12.91
CA SER A 392 12.52 8.04 14.34
C SER A 392 12.84 9.29 15.16
N TYR A 393 13.61 10.21 14.59
CA TYR A 393 13.97 11.47 15.24
C TYR A 393 12.73 12.34 15.51
N LEU A 394 11.79 12.46 14.56
CA LEU A 394 10.51 13.14 14.76
C LEU A 394 9.64 12.42 15.79
N ALA A 395 9.62 11.08 15.77
CA ALA A 395 8.83 10.31 16.73
C ALA A 395 9.33 10.53 18.17
N VAL A 396 10.64 10.56 18.40
CA VAL A 396 11.22 10.87 19.71
C VAL A 396 10.96 12.32 20.12
N THR A 397 11.10 13.26 19.18
CA THR A 397 11.08 14.70 19.48
C THR A 397 9.65 15.26 19.60
N LEU A 398 8.75 14.87 18.71
CA LEU A 398 7.42 15.48 18.59
C LEU A 398 6.30 14.62 19.16
N LYS A 399 6.35 13.30 19.02
CA LYS A 399 5.22 12.43 19.43
C LYS A 399 4.79 12.64 20.90
N PRO A 400 5.70 12.78 21.89
CA PRO A 400 5.30 12.98 23.29
C PRO A 400 4.59 14.30 23.57
N VAL A 401 4.78 15.31 22.71
CA VAL A 401 4.25 16.65 22.92
C VAL A 401 2.98 16.93 22.09
N LEU A 402 2.58 16.03 21.18
CA LEU A 402 1.51 16.27 20.20
C LEU A 402 0.06 15.99 20.69
N ASP A 403 -0.15 15.71 21.98
CA ASP A 403 -1.44 15.27 22.56
C ASP A 403 -2.08 16.25 23.58
N GLU A 404 -1.73 17.56 23.60
CA GLU A 404 -2.22 18.52 24.62
C GLU A 404 -3.07 19.71 24.09
N GLU A 405 -3.91 20.27 24.97
CA GLU A 405 -5.02 21.19 24.66
C GLU A 405 -4.70 22.71 24.71
N ASN A 406 -3.53 23.17 25.19
CA ASN A 406 -3.22 24.62 25.33
C ASN A 406 -2.11 25.12 24.38
N LEU A 407 -2.46 25.99 23.43
CA LEU A 407 -1.59 26.51 22.37
C LEU A 407 -0.26 27.15 22.84
N GLN A 408 -0.28 28.00 23.88
CA GLN A 408 0.94 28.68 24.35
C GLN A 408 1.92 27.70 25.01
N CYS A 409 1.40 26.84 25.88
CA CYS A 409 2.19 25.80 26.53
C CYS A 409 2.72 24.80 25.49
N PHE A 410 1.91 24.49 24.48
CA PHE A 410 2.25 23.59 23.39
C PHE A 410 3.42 24.10 22.54
N VAL A 411 3.39 25.36 22.10
CA VAL A 411 4.50 25.94 21.33
C VAL A 411 5.79 25.93 22.15
N GLN A 412 5.75 26.30 23.45
CA GLN A 412 6.94 26.28 24.31
C GLN A 412 7.50 24.88 24.49
N LYS A 413 6.65 23.86 24.67
CA LYS A 413 7.06 22.46 24.79
C LYS A 413 7.66 21.94 23.49
N VAL A 414 6.98 22.16 22.35
CA VAL A 414 7.48 21.77 21.02
C VAL A 414 8.84 22.42 20.72
N PHE A 415 8.95 23.74 20.93
CA PHE A 415 10.19 24.46 20.72
C PHE A 415 11.33 23.99 21.63
N SER A 416 11.04 23.74 22.91
CA SER A 416 12.02 23.23 23.87
C SER A 416 12.47 21.81 23.52
N SER A 417 11.53 20.94 23.13
CA SER A 417 11.84 19.58 22.67
C SER A 417 12.75 19.60 21.45
N ILE A 418 12.43 20.42 20.44
CA ILE A 418 13.27 20.57 19.24
C ILE A 418 14.68 21.06 19.61
N THR A 419 14.79 22.17 20.34
CA THR A 419 16.11 22.77 20.64
C THR A 419 16.99 21.92 21.55
N GLN A 420 16.43 20.99 22.32
CA GLN A 420 17.18 20.04 23.16
C GLN A 420 17.48 18.71 22.46
N SER A 421 16.89 18.46 21.30
CA SER A 421 16.99 17.19 20.58
C SER A 421 18.26 17.03 19.71
N SER A 422 19.21 17.97 19.77
CA SER A 422 20.41 17.96 18.90
C SER A 422 21.26 16.69 19.03
N ALA A 423 21.15 15.96 20.15
CA ALA A 423 21.84 14.68 20.36
C ALA A 423 21.21 13.50 19.60
N SER A 424 19.91 13.58 19.30
CA SER A 424 19.18 12.51 18.62
C SER A 424 19.07 12.74 17.10
N CYS A 425 19.67 13.83 16.59
CA CYS A 425 19.66 14.15 15.17
C CYS A 425 20.49 13.09 14.38
N PRO A 426 19.92 12.49 13.31
CA PRO A 426 20.62 11.44 12.56
C PRO A 426 21.95 11.91 11.95
N PRO A 427 23.03 11.11 12.01
CA PRO A 427 24.34 11.49 11.48
C PRO A 427 24.32 11.94 10.02
N LEU A 428 23.56 11.25 9.16
CA LEU A 428 23.46 11.60 7.74
C LEU A 428 22.86 13.00 7.52
N MET A 429 21.85 13.38 8.31
CA MET A 429 21.28 14.73 8.26
C MET A 429 22.34 15.76 8.68
N CYS A 430 23.10 15.47 9.73
CA CYS A 430 24.18 16.34 10.20
C CYS A 430 25.28 16.54 9.13
N ASP A 431 25.61 15.50 8.36
CA ASP A 431 26.60 15.58 7.29
C ASP A 431 26.12 16.48 6.14
N VAL A 432 24.86 16.36 5.73
CA VAL A 432 24.26 17.24 4.72
C VAL A 432 24.18 18.68 5.23
N PHE A 433 23.72 18.90 6.48
CA PHE A 433 23.66 20.25 7.07
C PHE A 433 25.04 20.91 7.18
N ARG A 434 26.09 20.13 7.50
CA ARG A 434 27.47 20.62 7.48
C ARG A 434 27.91 21.04 6.09
N SER A 435 27.64 20.22 5.08
CA SER A 435 27.96 20.53 3.70
C SER A 435 27.25 21.82 3.24
N LEU A 436 25.94 21.92 3.47
CA LEU A 436 25.14 23.11 3.12
C LEU A 436 25.65 24.38 3.79
N ARG A 437 25.98 24.29 5.08
CA ARG A 437 26.56 25.41 5.85
C ARG A 437 27.86 25.89 5.21
N GLN A 438 28.78 24.97 4.92
CA GLN A 438 30.08 25.30 4.33
C GLN A 438 29.94 25.92 2.94
N MET A 439 29.07 25.37 2.09
CA MET A 439 28.83 25.90 0.74
C MET A 439 28.19 27.30 0.79
N ALA A 440 27.19 27.52 1.64
CA ALA A 440 26.57 28.84 1.81
C ALA A 440 27.57 29.90 2.30
N SER A 441 28.41 29.56 3.28
CA SER A 441 29.48 30.44 3.78
C SER A 441 30.52 30.80 2.72
N ARG A 442 30.86 29.85 1.83
CA ARG A 442 31.79 30.10 0.72
C ARG A 442 31.18 31.02 -0.35
N ARG A 443 29.90 30.83 -0.66
CA ARG A 443 29.19 31.60 -1.70
C ARG A 443 28.90 33.05 -1.29
N PHE A 444 28.59 33.27 -0.01
CA PHE A 444 28.23 34.58 0.54
C PHE A 444 29.06 34.91 1.79
N PRO A 445 30.39 35.11 1.65
CA PRO A 445 31.28 35.33 2.79
C PRO A 445 31.00 36.66 3.53
N ALA A 446 30.36 37.62 2.85
CA ALA A 446 30.02 38.92 3.40
C ALA A 446 28.84 38.88 4.39
N ASP A 447 28.01 37.83 4.37
CA ASP A 447 26.86 37.68 5.25
C ASP A 447 27.04 36.46 6.17
N PRO A 448 27.44 36.64 7.44
CA PRO A 448 27.64 35.52 8.36
C PRO A 448 26.33 34.81 8.76
N HIS A 449 25.16 35.36 8.42
CA HIS A 449 23.86 34.76 8.73
C HIS A 449 23.46 33.65 7.76
N VAL A 450 23.99 33.64 6.53
CA VAL A 450 23.64 32.65 5.49
C VAL A 450 23.92 31.22 5.92
N GLN A 451 24.97 31.01 6.72
CA GLN A 451 25.37 29.69 7.21
C GLN A 451 24.29 29.05 8.09
N TYR A 452 23.56 29.86 8.85
CA TYR A 452 22.45 29.42 9.70
C TYR A 452 21.15 29.36 8.91
N SER A 453 20.91 30.33 8.03
CA SER A 453 19.72 30.38 7.17
C SER A 453 19.63 29.15 6.26
N ALA A 454 20.75 28.71 5.69
CA ALA A 454 20.82 27.55 4.80
C ALA A 454 20.47 26.22 5.48
N VAL A 455 20.78 26.06 6.78
CA VAL A 455 20.42 24.85 7.55
C VAL A 455 19.01 24.97 8.12
N SER A 456 18.66 26.16 8.63
CA SER A 456 17.35 26.45 9.22
C SER A 456 16.19 26.22 8.24
N SER A 457 16.36 26.62 6.97
CA SER A 457 15.35 26.42 5.92
C SER A 457 14.97 24.95 5.72
N PHE A 458 15.88 24.01 6.00
CA PHE A 458 15.57 22.59 5.96
C PHE A 458 14.99 22.09 7.28
N VAL A 459 15.74 22.24 8.37
CA VAL A 459 15.38 21.58 9.64
C VAL A 459 14.12 22.16 10.28
N PHE A 460 13.93 23.49 10.26
CA PHE A 460 12.75 24.11 10.85
C PHE A 460 11.60 24.25 9.86
N LEU A 461 11.86 24.81 8.67
CA LEU A 461 10.80 25.16 7.73
C LEU A 461 10.26 23.93 6.96
N ARG A 462 11.14 23.05 6.47
CA ARG A 462 10.74 21.90 5.62
C ARG A 462 10.57 20.58 6.38
N PHE A 463 11.13 20.46 7.58
CA PHE A 463 11.08 19.23 8.37
C PHE A 463 10.18 19.35 9.60
N PHE A 464 10.61 20.04 10.67
CA PHE A 464 9.82 20.11 11.91
C PHE A 464 8.46 20.80 11.72
N ALA A 465 8.41 21.95 11.05
CA ALA A 465 7.16 22.65 10.85
C ALA A 465 6.17 21.87 9.98
N VAL A 466 6.64 21.17 8.95
CA VAL A 466 5.80 20.33 8.10
C VAL A 466 5.31 19.11 8.88
N ALA A 467 6.15 18.50 9.72
CA ALA A 467 5.76 17.39 10.59
C ALA A 467 4.72 17.79 11.65
N VAL A 468 4.79 19.03 12.16
CA VAL A 468 3.76 19.58 13.05
C VAL A 468 2.46 19.89 12.28
N LEU A 469 2.57 20.46 11.08
CA LEU A 469 1.39 20.79 10.25
C LEU A 469 0.62 19.54 9.81
N SER A 470 1.35 18.48 9.47
CA SER A 470 0.80 17.24 8.91
C SER A 470 1.39 16.01 9.62
N PRO A 471 1.06 15.75 10.89
CA PRO A 471 1.69 14.68 11.67
C PRO A 471 1.40 13.28 11.11
N HIS A 472 0.31 13.10 10.36
CA HIS A 472 -0.05 11.82 9.76
C HIS A 472 0.90 11.41 8.62
N THR A 473 1.40 12.35 7.81
CA THR A 473 2.34 12.03 6.71
C THR A 473 3.69 11.52 7.22
N PHE A 474 4.05 11.89 8.45
CA PHE A 474 5.24 11.39 9.15
C PHE A 474 4.93 10.24 10.11
N GLN A 475 3.69 9.72 10.11
CA GLN A 475 3.22 8.63 10.97
C GLN A 475 3.37 8.93 12.47
N LEU A 476 3.35 10.21 12.84
CA LEU A 476 3.31 10.65 14.23
C LEU A 476 1.92 10.40 14.84
N ARG A 477 0.88 10.42 14.01
CA ARG A 477 -0.48 10.01 14.36
C ARG A 477 -1.09 9.09 13.30
N PRO A 478 -1.96 8.14 13.70
CA PRO A 478 -2.59 7.20 12.78
C PRO A 478 -3.69 7.84 11.90
N HIS A 479 -4.23 8.99 12.31
CA HIS A 479 -5.36 9.64 11.62
C HIS A 479 -5.13 11.15 11.42
N HIS A 480 -5.87 11.74 10.49
CA HIS A 480 -5.89 13.19 10.29
C HIS A 480 -6.50 13.90 11.52
N PRO A 481 -5.92 15.03 11.98
CA PRO A 481 -6.57 15.86 12.99
C PRO A 481 -7.96 16.32 12.55
N ASP A 482 -8.85 16.49 13.53
CA ASP A 482 -10.09 17.24 13.36
C ASP A 482 -9.79 18.71 12.98
N PRO A 483 -10.79 19.48 12.48
CA PRO A 483 -10.56 20.84 11.99
C PRO A 483 -10.01 21.80 13.05
N GLU A 484 -10.37 21.62 14.33
CA GLU A 484 -9.94 22.48 15.44
C GLU A 484 -8.46 22.22 15.79
N VAL A 485 -8.08 20.94 15.89
CA VAL A 485 -6.68 20.55 16.07
C VAL A 485 -5.85 20.91 14.84
N THR A 486 -6.38 20.78 13.62
CA THR A 486 -5.69 21.18 12.38
C THR A 486 -5.37 22.68 12.39
N ARG A 487 -6.32 23.52 12.82
CA ARG A 487 -6.11 24.97 12.97
C ARG A 487 -5.02 25.26 14.01
N THR A 488 -5.06 24.58 15.15
CA THR A 488 -4.08 24.70 16.22
C THR A 488 -2.68 24.33 15.73
N LEU A 489 -2.52 23.17 15.10
CA LEU A 489 -1.27 22.70 14.49
C LEU A 489 -0.75 23.64 13.40
N THR A 490 -1.65 24.26 12.62
CA THR A 490 -1.27 25.27 11.63
C THR A 490 -0.64 26.50 12.29
N LEU A 491 -1.24 27.01 13.38
CA LEU A 491 -0.69 28.13 14.14
C LEU A 491 0.66 27.78 14.77
N ILE A 492 0.79 26.57 15.32
CA ILE A 492 2.06 26.09 15.91
C ILE A 492 3.13 25.96 14.82
N SER A 493 2.80 25.32 13.70
CA SER A 493 3.70 25.17 12.56
C SER A 493 4.21 26.53 12.08
N LYS A 494 3.29 27.49 11.82
CA LYS A 494 3.67 28.87 11.47
C LYS A 494 4.59 29.50 12.53
N THR A 495 4.29 29.28 13.81
CA THR A 495 5.11 29.83 14.90
C THR A 495 6.52 29.25 14.90
N ILE A 496 6.64 27.91 14.78
CA ILE A 496 7.94 27.22 14.71
C ILE A 496 8.71 27.64 13.44
N GLN A 497 8.04 27.87 12.31
CA GLN A 497 8.67 28.41 11.10
C GLN A 497 9.25 29.81 11.35
N THR A 498 8.48 30.71 11.99
CA THR A 498 8.95 32.06 12.32
C THR A 498 10.10 32.04 13.31
N LEU A 499 10.02 31.22 14.37
CA LEU A 499 11.07 31.09 15.38
C LEU A 499 12.34 30.45 14.83
N GLY A 500 12.20 29.47 13.94
CA GLY A 500 13.30 28.80 13.27
C GLY A 500 13.97 29.67 12.20
N SER A 501 13.21 30.50 11.49
CA SER A 501 13.71 31.37 10.42
C SER A 501 14.74 32.37 10.96
N TRP A 502 16.01 32.06 10.72
CA TRP A 502 17.13 32.87 11.17
C TRP A 502 17.03 34.30 10.64
N GLY A 503 17.00 35.29 11.54
CA GLY A 503 16.88 36.73 11.21
C GLY A 503 15.45 37.30 11.21
N SER A 504 14.39 36.49 11.30
CA SER A 504 13.00 36.98 11.41
C SER A 504 12.69 37.62 12.77
N LEU A 505 13.48 37.30 13.79
CA LEU A 505 13.36 37.81 15.16
C LEU A 505 14.25 39.04 15.42
N SER A 506 14.92 39.59 14.40
CA SER A 506 15.69 40.83 14.59
C SER A 506 14.74 42.02 14.78
N LYS A 507 15.08 42.91 15.72
CA LYS A 507 14.25 44.04 16.19
C LYS A 507 13.72 44.96 15.06
N ASN A 508 14.36 44.96 13.89
CA ASN A 508 14.05 45.86 12.77
C ASN A 508 13.05 45.32 11.72
N LYS A 509 12.60 44.05 11.79
CA LYS A 509 11.65 43.46 10.81
C LYS A 509 10.20 43.31 11.30
N LEU A 510 9.92 43.62 12.56
CA LEU A 510 8.58 43.47 13.15
C LEU A 510 7.57 44.56 12.70
N SER A 511 8.06 45.69 12.18
CA SER A 511 7.23 46.76 11.62
C SER A 511 6.54 46.37 10.29
N SER A 512 6.87 45.21 9.71
CA SER A 512 6.34 44.70 8.44
C SER A 512 5.55 43.38 8.59
N PHE A 513 5.08 43.06 9.80
CA PHE A 513 4.32 41.82 10.04
C PHE A 513 2.93 41.89 9.38
N LYS A 514 2.69 41.02 8.40
CA LYS A 514 1.41 40.96 7.64
C LYS A 514 0.24 40.40 8.46
N GLU A 515 0.52 39.64 9.53
CA GLU A 515 -0.48 38.96 10.37
C GLU A 515 -0.58 39.61 11.76
N SER A 516 -1.31 40.72 11.87
CA SER A 516 -1.41 41.53 13.11
C SER A 516 -1.94 40.77 14.32
N TYR A 517 -2.84 39.80 14.13
CA TYR A 517 -3.43 38.98 15.20
C TYR A 517 -2.42 38.07 15.93
N MET A 518 -1.25 37.81 15.32
CA MET A 518 -0.19 36.99 15.91
C MET A 518 0.87 37.84 16.64
N TYR A 519 0.80 39.17 16.56
CA TYR A 519 1.87 40.07 16.99
C TYR A 519 2.20 39.94 18.48
N ASP A 520 1.20 40.07 19.36
CA ASP A 520 1.39 39.99 20.81
C ASP A 520 1.84 38.60 21.25
N PHE A 521 1.36 37.57 20.54
CA PHE A 521 1.79 36.19 20.75
C PHE A 521 3.28 36.03 20.42
N PHE A 522 3.74 36.45 19.24
CA PHE A 522 5.15 36.37 18.87
C PHE A 522 6.06 37.20 19.77
N LYS A 523 5.61 38.37 20.21
CA LYS A 523 6.34 39.23 21.16
C LYS A 523 6.64 38.52 22.48
N SER A 524 5.75 37.63 22.93
CA SER A 524 5.98 36.82 24.15
C SER A 524 7.10 35.77 24.01
N PHE A 525 7.49 35.40 22.78
CA PHE A 525 8.60 34.48 22.51
C PHE A 525 9.90 35.20 22.10
N GLN A 526 9.89 36.54 21.98
CA GLN A 526 11.03 37.39 21.59
C GLN A 526 12.00 37.67 22.74
N GLU A 527 12.42 36.64 23.46
CA GLU A 527 13.60 36.76 24.33
C GLU A 527 14.84 36.40 23.50
N ASP A 528 15.93 37.17 23.61
CA ASP A 528 17.25 36.87 23.01
C ASP A 528 17.67 35.40 23.26
N LYS A 529 17.17 34.82 24.35
CA LYS A 529 17.27 33.41 24.75
C LYS A 529 16.73 32.39 23.74
N CYS A 530 15.66 32.69 23.00
CA CYS A 530 15.13 31.77 21.97
C CYS A 530 16.05 31.71 20.75
N ILE A 531 16.58 32.86 20.31
CA ILE A 531 17.52 32.95 19.20
C ILE A 531 18.81 32.20 19.55
N GLU A 532 19.33 32.38 20.77
CA GLU A 532 20.50 31.64 21.25
C GLU A 532 20.28 30.12 21.27
N LYS A 533 19.10 29.65 21.71
CA LYS A 533 18.76 28.22 21.68
C LYS A 533 18.74 27.66 20.27
N VAL A 534 18.12 28.38 19.32
CA VAL A 534 18.10 27.98 17.89
C VAL A 534 19.52 27.98 17.33
N LYS A 535 20.32 29.01 17.61
CA LYS A 535 21.71 29.09 17.18
C LYS A 535 22.52 27.89 17.64
N LYS A 536 22.45 27.61 18.95
CA LYS A 536 23.15 26.47 19.57
C LYS A 536 22.71 25.15 18.94
N PHE A 537 21.41 24.96 18.74
CA PHE A 537 20.88 23.77 18.07
C PHE A 537 21.42 23.63 16.64
N LEU A 538 21.39 24.70 15.84
CA LEU A 538 21.91 24.71 14.47
C LEU A 538 23.42 24.44 14.43
N ASP A 539 24.18 25.01 15.37
CA ASP A 539 25.61 24.73 15.53
C ASP A 539 25.87 23.25 15.85
N ASP A 540 25.17 22.69 16.83
CA ASP A 540 25.32 21.29 17.25
C ASP A 540 25.11 20.30 16.09
N ILE A 541 24.09 20.52 15.25
CA ILE A 541 23.75 19.60 14.14
C ILE A 541 24.59 19.83 12.88
N SER A 542 25.33 20.95 12.76
CA SER A 542 26.08 21.30 11.54
C SER A 542 27.61 21.42 11.73
N LEU A 543 28.14 21.41 12.95
CA LEU A 543 29.59 21.57 13.23
C LEU A 543 30.36 20.31 13.64
N ASN A 544 29.68 19.18 13.82
CA ASN A 544 30.28 17.89 14.16
C ASN A 544 30.83 17.79 15.60
N VAL A 545 30.02 17.25 16.51
CA VAL A 545 30.53 16.54 17.69
C VAL A 545 30.09 15.09 17.56
N SER A 546 30.98 14.18 17.15
CA SER A 546 31.60 13.27 18.14
C SER A 546 30.68 12.56 19.15
N LYS A 547 29.38 12.35 18.94
CA LYS A 547 28.49 11.84 20.00
C LYS A 547 28.53 10.32 20.04
N LYS A 548 29.28 9.78 21.01
CA LYS A 548 28.97 8.48 21.61
C LYS A 548 27.54 8.54 22.13
N SER A 549 26.73 7.54 21.79
CA SER A 549 25.37 7.37 22.32
C SER A 549 25.43 7.33 23.85
N SER A 550 25.00 8.40 24.52
CA SER A 550 24.74 8.36 25.95
C SER A 550 23.48 7.51 26.16
N GLY A 551 23.68 6.29 26.69
CA GLY A 551 22.67 5.26 26.88
C GLY A 551 21.60 5.59 27.92
N LEU A 552 20.75 6.57 27.61
CA LEU A 552 19.47 6.77 28.27
C LEU A 552 18.47 7.24 27.19
N GLU A 553 18.10 6.33 26.28
CA GLU A 553 17.03 6.59 25.31
C GLU A 553 15.68 6.32 25.97
N ASP A 554 14.81 7.34 26.00
CA ASP A 554 13.40 7.15 26.28
C ASP A 554 12.79 6.18 25.25
N SER A 555 12.14 5.12 25.74
CA SER A 555 11.53 4.08 24.89
C SER A 555 10.31 4.64 24.15
N VAL A 556 10.45 4.89 22.85
CA VAL A 556 9.39 5.46 22.00
C VAL A 556 8.51 4.35 21.41
N VAL A 557 7.20 4.52 21.49
CA VAL A 557 6.23 3.62 20.87
C VAL A 557 6.19 3.83 19.36
N LEU A 558 6.62 2.81 18.61
CA LEU A 558 6.62 2.79 17.16
C LEU A 558 5.26 2.37 16.60
N LYS A 559 4.68 1.30 17.15
CA LYS A 559 3.36 0.80 16.77
C LYS A 559 2.70 0.12 17.98
N GLU A 560 1.39 0.34 18.15
CA GLU A 560 0.58 -0.42 19.09
C GLU A 560 -0.79 -0.72 18.49
N GLY A 561 -1.42 -1.81 18.91
CA GLY A 561 -2.71 -2.19 18.39
C GLY A 561 -3.22 -3.51 18.96
N GLU A 562 -4.45 -3.84 18.62
CA GLU A 562 -5.09 -5.06 19.10
C GLU A 562 -4.84 -6.24 18.16
N VAL A 563 -4.41 -7.38 18.70
CA VAL A 563 -4.09 -8.58 17.93
C VAL A 563 -4.64 -9.84 18.60
N GLN A 564 -4.72 -10.96 17.87
CA GLN A 564 -4.98 -12.27 18.48
C GLN A 564 -3.68 -13.07 18.63
N LYS A 565 -3.24 -13.27 19.87
CA LYS A 565 -2.02 -14.00 20.23
C LYS A 565 -2.32 -15.45 20.55
N ARG A 566 -1.51 -16.40 20.03
CA ARG A 566 -1.63 -17.82 20.40
C ARG A 566 -1.13 -18.06 21.83
N ALA A 567 -1.93 -18.75 22.65
CA ALA A 567 -1.50 -19.18 23.98
C ALA A 567 -0.34 -20.17 23.87
N GLN A 568 0.76 -19.89 24.57
CA GLN A 568 1.90 -20.80 24.70
C GLN A 568 1.82 -21.40 26.10
N GLY A 569 1.37 -22.65 26.21
CA GLY A 569 1.22 -23.34 27.49
C GLY A 569 0.72 -24.78 27.31
N ARG A 570 1.40 -25.73 27.94
CA ARG A 570 1.02 -27.15 27.99
C ARG A 570 -0.21 -27.34 28.88
N LYS A 571 -1.43 -27.14 28.35
CA LYS A 571 -2.61 -27.81 28.92
C LYS A 571 -3.37 -28.49 27.80
N ARG A 572 -3.29 -29.83 27.81
CA ARG A 572 -4.22 -30.70 27.08
C ARG A 572 -5.62 -30.34 27.60
N ILE A 573 -6.56 -30.17 26.67
CA ILE A 573 -7.99 -29.90 26.88
C ILE A 573 -8.33 -28.41 27.09
N GLY A 574 -8.70 -27.75 25.98
CA GLY A 574 -9.36 -26.44 25.98
C GLY A 574 -9.41 -25.80 24.58
N LYS A 575 -10.60 -25.67 23.99
CA LYS A 575 -10.89 -25.18 22.62
C LYS A 575 -10.63 -23.66 22.38
N ARG A 576 -9.72 -23.00 23.11
CA ARG A 576 -9.41 -21.57 22.88
C ARG A 576 -7.90 -21.31 22.84
N ASN A 577 -7.30 -21.56 21.67
CA ASN A 577 -5.85 -21.42 21.43
C ASN A 577 -5.39 -19.97 21.20
N PHE A 578 -6.29 -19.02 20.92
CA PHE A 578 -5.97 -17.62 20.62
C PHE A 578 -6.70 -16.68 21.58
N LYS A 579 -6.02 -15.63 22.02
CA LYS A 579 -6.55 -14.62 22.95
C LYS A 579 -6.27 -13.21 22.40
N LYS A 580 -7.27 -12.33 22.49
CA LYS A 580 -7.15 -10.90 22.19
C LYS A 580 -6.11 -10.25 23.12
N ARG A 581 -5.17 -9.50 22.58
CA ARG A 581 -4.09 -8.83 23.32
C ARG A 581 -3.81 -7.47 22.70
N TRP A 582 -3.31 -6.55 23.53
CA TRP A 582 -2.75 -5.29 23.04
C TRP A 582 -1.26 -5.51 22.80
N LEU A 583 -0.81 -5.41 21.55
CA LEU A 583 0.60 -5.52 21.16
C LEU A 583 1.21 -4.13 21.12
N ARG A 584 2.43 -3.97 21.62
CA ARG A 584 3.15 -2.69 21.65
C ARG A 584 4.59 -2.95 21.22
N VAL A 585 5.07 -2.17 20.25
CA VAL A 585 6.45 -2.21 19.77
C VAL A 585 7.07 -0.85 20.01
N THR A 586 8.25 -0.87 20.62
CA THR A 586 9.09 0.30 20.88
C THR A 586 10.45 0.13 20.20
N THR A 587 11.31 1.14 20.32
CA THR A 587 12.70 1.04 19.86
C THR A 587 13.51 -0.01 20.63
N GLN A 588 13.08 -0.44 21.82
CA GLN A 588 13.84 -1.33 22.71
C GLN A 588 13.20 -2.71 22.91
N GLU A 589 11.87 -2.80 22.83
CA GLU A 589 11.13 -4.01 23.16
C GLU A 589 9.81 -4.16 22.37
N LEU A 590 9.43 -5.41 22.18
CA LEU A 590 8.09 -5.87 21.80
C LEU A 590 7.39 -6.40 23.06
N SER A 591 6.22 -5.88 23.40
CA SER A 591 5.45 -6.34 24.56
C SER A 591 3.98 -6.60 24.21
N TYR A 592 3.34 -7.48 24.97
CA TYR A 592 1.89 -7.69 24.85
C TYR A 592 1.18 -7.66 26.19
N HIS A 593 0.00 -7.04 26.20
CA HIS A 593 -0.76 -6.72 27.40
C HIS A 593 -2.16 -7.33 27.32
N LYS A 594 -2.87 -7.43 28.46
CA LYS A 594 -4.27 -7.88 28.47
C LYS A 594 -5.18 -6.93 27.67
N GLN A 595 -4.94 -5.63 27.79
CA GLN A 595 -5.67 -4.52 27.18
C GLN A 595 -4.80 -3.25 27.26
N LYS A 596 -5.16 -2.19 26.52
CA LYS A 596 -4.42 -0.92 26.49
C LYS A 596 -4.24 -0.36 27.92
N GLY A 597 -3.04 0.14 28.22
CA GLY A 597 -2.71 0.76 29.51
C GLY A 597 -2.55 -0.18 30.71
N LYS A 598 -2.56 -1.50 30.52
CA LYS A 598 -2.23 -2.48 31.60
C LYS A 598 -0.77 -2.89 31.54
N GLU A 599 -0.26 -3.51 32.60
CA GLU A 599 1.10 -4.04 32.63
C GLU A 599 1.34 -5.13 31.56
N PRO A 600 2.59 -5.24 31.04
CA PRO A 600 2.93 -6.24 30.04
C PRO A 600 2.83 -7.65 30.64
N LEU A 601 2.21 -8.57 29.90
CA LEU A 601 2.22 -9.99 30.24
C LEU A 601 3.53 -10.66 29.85
N CYS A 602 4.24 -10.08 28.89
CA CYS A 602 5.51 -10.54 28.37
C CYS A 602 6.16 -9.36 27.63
N VAL A 603 7.47 -9.28 27.78
CA VAL A 603 8.34 -8.32 27.13
C VAL A 603 9.43 -9.13 26.43
N ILE A 604 9.62 -8.86 25.15
CA ILE A 604 10.64 -9.45 24.29
C ILE A 604 11.56 -8.30 23.90
N PRO A 605 12.79 -8.22 24.43
CA PRO A 605 13.76 -7.24 23.99
C PRO A 605 13.98 -7.32 22.48
N VAL A 606 14.07 -6.18 21.80
CA VAL A 606 14.24 -6.13 20.34
C VAL A 606 15.43 -6.98 19.91
N LYS A 607 16.55 -6.90 20.64
CA LYS A 607 17.77 -7.68 20.41
C LYS A 607 17.59 -9.20 20.38
N ASP A 608 16.53 -9.73 21.00
CA ASP A 608 16.25 -11.17 21.10
C ASP A 608 15.36 -11.68 19.96
N ILE A 609 14.90 -10.78 19.07
CA ILE A 609 14.13 -11.13 17.87
C ILE A 609 15.09 -11.64 16.79
N LEU A 610 14.93 -12.91 16.42
CA LEU A 610 15.78 -13.61 15.45
C LEU A 610 15.20 -13.57 14.02
N GLY A 611 13.90 -13.28 13.87
CA GLY A 611 13.22 -13.22 12.57
C GLY A 611 11.75 -12.86 12.73
N VAL A 612 11.15 -12.28 11.71
CA VAL A 612 9.73 -11.89 11.70
C VAL A 612 9.17 -12.21 10.34
N GLU A 613 8.22 -13.14 10.26
CA GLU A 613 7.83 -13.72 8.97
C GLU A 613 6.32 -14.01 8.90
N LYS A 614 5.76 -13.93 7.70
CA LYS A 614 4.37 -14.33 7.42
C LYS A 614 4.22 -15.86 7.53
N LEU A 615 3.08 -16.31 8.03
CA LEU A 615 2.74 -17.73 8.10
C LEU A 615 1.79 -18.14 6.97
N GLU A 616 1.91 -19.38 6.52
CA GLU A 616 0.94 -20.00 5.62
C GLU A 616 -0.42 -20.13 6.30
N GLU A 617 -1.50 -19.85 5.58
CA GLU A 617 -2.87 -19.95 6.11
C GLU A 617 -3.20 -21.36 6.61
N SER A 618 -2.60 -22.37 5.98
CA SER A 618 -2.72 -23.79 6.33
C SER A 618 -2.21 -24.09 7.75
N ALA A 619 -1.27 -23.31 8.28
CA ALA A 619 -0.58 -23.56 9.56
C ALA A 619 -1.55 -23.61 10.75
N PHE A 620 -2.54 -22.71 10.76
CA PHE A 620 -3.54 -22.60 11.81
C PHE A 620 -4.98 -22.55 11.27
N LYS A 621 -5.17 -22.68 9.95
CA LYS A 621 -6.44 -22.42 9.26
C LYS A 621 -6.98 -21.01 9.59
N ARG A 622 -6.07 -20.03 9.55
CA ARG A 622 -6.33 -18.62 9.87
C ARG A 622 -5.56 -17.73 8.89
N LYS A 623 -6.23 -16.68 8.41
CA LYS A 623 -5.62 -15.63 7.61
C LYS A 623 -4.86 -14.64 8.49
N ASN A 624 -4.02 -13.82 7.86
CA ASN A 624 -3.35 -12.68 8.49
C ASN A 624 -2.46 -13.07 9.69
N MET A 625 -1.80 -14.21 9.57
CA MET A 625 -0.91 -14.75 10.59
C MET A 625 0.54 -14.38 10.29
N PHE A 626 1.26 -13.94 11.32
CA PHE A 626 2.70 -13.78 11.30
C PHE A 626 3.33 -14.38 12.57
N GLN A 627 4.64 -14.58 12.52
CA GLN A 627 5.42 -15.09 13.64
C GLN A 627 6.59 -14.17 13.96
N VAL A 628 6.88 -14.03 15.26
CA VAL A 628 8.12 -13.43 15.76
C VAL A 628 8.96 -14.57 16.32
N ILE A 629 10.08 -14.84 15.68
CA ILE A 629 11.01 -15.91 16.01
C ILE A 629 12.00 -15.37 17.06
N GLN A 630 12.19 -16.14 18.11
CA GLN A 630 13.07 -15.85 19.25
C GLN A 630 13.70 -17.15 19.74
N SER A 631 14.71 -17.06 20.60
CA SER A 631 15.48 -18.19 21.12
C SER A 631 14.63 -19.24 21.87
N GLU A 632 13.54 -18.83 22.54
CA GLU A 632 12.67 -19.76 23.25
C GLU A 632 11.65 -20.44 22.34
N LYS A 633 10.56 -19.74 22.02
CA LYS A 633 9.44 -20.25 21.19
C LYS A 633 8.90 -19.15 20.30
N PRO A 634 8.60 -19.44 19.03
CA PRO A 634 7.98 -18.46 18.15
C PRO A 634 6.67 -17.94 18.71
N LEU A 635 6.53 -16.62 18.72
CA LEU A 635 5.29 -15.94 19.05
C LEU A 635 4.41 -15.88 17.81
N TYR A 636 3.26 -16.55 17.86
CA TYR A 636 2.29 -16.55 16.76
C TYR A 636 1.19 -15.52 17.01
N VAL A 637 1.01 -14.63 16.03
CA VAL A 637 0.10 -13.47 16.12
C VAL A 637 -0.76 -13.39 14.87
N GLN A 638 -2.04 -13.08 15.07
CA GLN A 638 -2.97 -12.72 14.01
C GLN A 638 -3.26 -11.22 14.08
N ALA A 639 -3.00 -10.49 13.00
CA ALA A 639 -3.39 -9.09 12.88
C ALA A 639 -4.87 -8.96 12.47
N GLY A 640 -5.42 -7.73 12.48
CA GLY A 640 -6.80 -7.47 12.11
C GLY A 640 -7.09 -7.80 10.64
N ASN A 641 -6.16 -7.41 9.75
CA ASN A 641 -6.28 -7.58 8.31
C ASN A 641 -4.91 -7.81 7.65
N CYS A 642 -4.89 -8.01 6.34
CA CYS A 642 -3.68 -8.30 5.56
C CYS A 642 -2.68 -7.14 5.51
N VAL A 643 -3.15 -5.88 5.58
CA VAL A 643 -2.31 -4.67 5.60
C VAL A 643 -1.61 -4.54 6.94
N GLU A 644 -2.34 -4.69 8.04
CA GLU A 644 -1.76 -4.64 9.38
C GLU A 644 -0.68 -5.71 9.58
N VAL A 645 -0.83 -6.91 8.99
CA VAL A 645 0.23 -7.93 9.04
C VAL A 645 1.52 -7.40 8.45
N CYS A 646 1.46 -6.78 7.27
CA CYS A 646 2.64 -6.20 6.63
C CYS A 646 3.25 -5.10 7.51
N GLU A 647 2.43 -4.17 8.01
CA GLU A 647 2.90 -3.09 8.90
C GLU A 647 3.56 -3.64 10.18
N TRP A 648 3.02 -4.70 10.77
CA TRP A 648 3.63 -5.34 11.95
C TRP A 648 4.96 -5.99 11.60
N ILE A 649 5.04 -6.73 10.48
CA ILE A 649 6.27 -7.37 10.01
C ILE A 649 7.33 -6.31 9.69
N GLU A 650 6.97 -5.24 8.99
CA GLU A 650 7.86 -4.13 8.62
C GLU A 650 8.47 -3.47 9.86
N VAL A 651 7.63 -3.02 10.81
CA VAL A 651 8.10 -2.34 12.02
C VAL A 651 9.01 -3.25 12.85
N LEU A 652 8.63 -4.52 13.03
CA LEU A 652 9.42 -5.48 13.81
C LEU A 652 10.72 -5.88 13.10
N SER A 653 10.70 -6.02 11.77
CA SER A 653 11.90 -6.31 10.97
C SER A 653 12.85 -5.12 10.95
N GLN A 654 12.33 -3.88 10.94
CA GLN A 654 13.12 -2.67 11.00
C GLN A 654 13.89 -2.57 12.33
N VAL A 655 13.22 -2.80 13.47
CA VAL A 655 13.90 -2.71 14.78
C VAL A 655 14.85 -3.87 15.04
N SER A 656 14.58 -5.06 14.51
CA SER A 656 15.41 -6.27 14.72
C SER A 656 16.46 -6.50 13.64
N ARG A 657 16.60 -5.60 12.66
CA ARG A 657 17.42 -5.80 11.45
C ARG A 657 18.87 -6.14 11.77
N CYS A 658 19.48 -5.39 12.68
CA CYS A 658 20.90 -5.48 13.00
C CYS A 658 21.19 -6.45 14.16
N ASN A 659 20.21 -7.26 14.56
CA ASN A 659 20.40 -8.17 15.68
C ASN A 659 21.45 -9.25 15.33
N PRO A 660 22.45 -9.46 16.19
CA PRO A 660 23.39 -10.56 16.01
C PRO A 660 22.63 -11.90 16.09
N GLY A 661 22.78 -12.76 15.09
CA GLY A 661 22.14 -14.09 15.07
C GLY A 661 20.77 -14.16 14.40
N ARG A 662 20.38 -13.16 13.59
CA ARG A 662 19.21 -13.26 12.70
C ARG A 662 19.27 -14.52 11.84
N LEU A 663 18.15 -15.22 11.74
CA LEU A 663 18.06 -16.46 10.98
C LEU A 663 18.07 -16.17 9.48
N SER A 664 18.80 -16.98 8.72
CA SER A 664 18.76 -16.96 7.25
C SER A 664 17.60 -17.78 6.67
N VAL A 665 17.06 -18.72 7.45
CA VAL A 665 15.97 -19.61 7.06
C VAL A 665 14.94 -19.77 8.18
N PHE A 666 13.67 -19.94 7.82
CA PHE A 666 12.56 -20.14 8.75
C PHE A 666 11.57 -21.22 8.27
N HIS A 667 10.67 -21.63 9.17
CA HIS A 667 9.55 -22.50 8.83
C HIS A 667 8.28 -21.66 8.64
N PRO A 668 7.61 -21.72 7.47
CA PRO A 668 6.41 -20.91 7.18
C PRO A 668 5.13 -21.49 7.81
N SER A 669 5.24 -22.58 8.56
CA SER A 669 4.11 -23.26 9.19
C SER A 669 4.42 -23.66 10.62
N ALA A 670 3.43 -24.18 11.35
CA ALA A 670 3.57 -24.49 12.76
C ALA A 670 4.10 -25.91 12.99
N PHE A 671 4.89 -26.09 14.06
CA PHE A 671 5.20 -27.42 14.60
C PHE A 671 3.98 -27.94 15.39
N LEU A 672 3.30 -28.95 14.84
CA LEU A 672 2.08 -29.52 15.39
C LEU A 672 2.12 -31.04 15.32
N MET A 673 1.67 -31.71 16.40
CA MET A 673 1.60 -33.17 16.48
C MET A 673 2.96 -33.87 16.23
N GLY A 674 4.06 -33.24 16.65
CA GLY A 674 5.41 -33.80 16.51
C GLY A 674 6.03 -33.63 15.12
N ALA A 675 5.45 -32.81 14.24
CA ALA A 675 6.06 -32.47 12.95
C ALA A 675 5.77 -31.04 12.49
N TRP A 676 6.71 -30.45 11.74
CA TRP A 676 6.51 -29.21 11.01
C TRP A 676 5.51 -29.41 9.88
N GLN A 677 4.47 -28.59 9.81
CA GLN A 677 3.43 -28.76 8.79
C GLN A 677 3.89 -28.43 7.37
N CYS A 678 4.94 -27.61 7.22
CA CYS A 678 5.55 -27.23 5.95
C CYS A 678 6.39 -28.35 5.33
N CYS A 679 7.42 -28.82 6.03
CA CYS A 679 8.41 -29.77 5.52
C CYS A 679 8.29 -31.20 6.09
N LYS A 680 7.30 -31.44 6.97
CA LYS A 680 7.06 -32.71 7.68
C LYS A 680 8.22 -33.19 8.55
N ALA A 681 9.23 -32.35 8.78
CA ALA A 681 10.30 -32.56 9.74
C ALA A 681 9.77 -32.86 11.13
N GLN A 682 10.25 -33.94 11.76
CA GLN A 682 9.78 -34.39 13.07
C GLN A 682 10.52 -33.75 14.26
N ASN A 683 11.59 -33.00 13.98
CA ASN A 683 12.39 -32.31 14.98
C ASN A 683 12.03 -30.81 15.04
N GLU A 684 11.63 -30.33 16.23
CA GLU A 684 11.31 -28.91 16.46
C GLU A 684 12.54 -28.00 16.27
N GLY A 685 13.76 -28.51 16.53
CA GLY A 685 15.01 -27.76 16.38
C GLY A 685 15.61 -27.75 14.97
N GLN A 686 14.92 -28.31 13.96
CA GLN A 686 15.45 -28.35 12.60
C GLN A 686 15.51 -26.95 11.95
N PRO A 687 16.58 -26.61 11.21
CA PRO A 687 16.65 -25.36 10.45
C PRO A 687 15.43 -25.15 9.54
N GLY A 688 15.10 -23.89 9.30
CA GLY A 688 13.98 -23.49 8.46
C GLY A 688 14.02 -24.08 7.06
N CYS A 689 12.84 -24.32 6.47
CA CYS A 689 12.71 -24.85 5.11
C CYS A 689 12.47 -23.78 4.04
N ARG A 690 12.41 -22.50 4.41
CA ARG A 690 12.34 -21.35 3.49
C ARG A 690 13.36 -20.28 3.87
N PRO A 691 13.92 -19.52 2.92
CA PRO A 691 14.77 -18.37 3.23
C PRO A 691 13.96 -17.28 3.96
N CYS A 692 14.53 -16.63 4.96
CA CYS A 692 13.91 -15.47 5.59
C CYS A 692 13.85 -14.31 4.60
N SER A 693 12.79 -13.51 4.66
CA SER A 693 12.54 -12.37 3.75
C SER A 693 13.67 -11.32 3.81
N THR A 694 14.49 -11.36 4.86
CA THR A 694 15.61 -10.44 5.09
C THR A 694 16.99 -11.10 5.01
N ALA A 695 17.08 -12.42 4.75
CA ALA A 695 18.35 -13.09 4.54
C ALA A 695 19.04 -12.63 3.24
N THR A 696 18.26 -12.15 2.27
CA THR A 696 18.72 -11.63 0.98
C THR A 696 19.33 -10.22 1.06
N LEU A 697 19.28 -9.56 2.23
CA LEU A 697 19.70 -8.16 2.42
C LEU A 697 20.74 -8.01 3.55
N ALA A 698 21.34 -9.12 4.01
CA ALA A 698 22.16 -9.15 5.21
C ALA A 698 23.63 -8.73 5.02
N ASN A 699 23.93 -7.80 4.10
CA ASN A 699 25.23 -7.14 4.06
C ASN A 699 25.07 -5.62 3.90
N ILE A 700 25.57 -4.91 4.92
CA ILE A 700 25.88 -3.48 4.99
C ILE A 700 24.69 -2.58 5.38
N GLN A 701 24.97 -1.68 6.33
CA GLN A 701 24.05 -0.71 6.92
C GLN A 701 23.28 0.07 5.86
N GLN A 702 22.01 -0.27 5.61
CA GLN A 702 21.09 0.65 4.93
C GLN A 702 19.61 0.32 5.19
N LEU A 703 18.78 1.32 4.94
CA LEU A 703 17.32 1.29 4.95
C LEU A 703 16.79 0.12 4.10
N ASP A 704 15.63 -0.44 4.44
CA ASP A 704 15.04 -1.57 3.69
C ASP A 704 14.44 -1.01 2.41
N ILE A 705 15.30 -0.87 1.40
CA ILE A 705 15.02 -0.27 0.11
C ILE A 705 15.22 -1.36 -0.93
N ASP A 706 14.12 -1.74 -1.56
CA ASP A 706 14.12 -2.67 -2.68
C ASP A 706 14.73 -1.99 -3.92
N CYS A 707 16.03 -2.20 -4.13
CA CYS A 707 16.78 -1.53 -5.20
C CYS A 707 16.24 -1.88 -6.59
N ASP A 708 15.78 -3.11 -6.80
CA ASP A 708 15.20 -3.53 -8.09
C ASP A 708 13.91 -2.76 -8.35
N ARG A 709 13.02 -2.69 -7.35
CA ARG A 709 11.77 -1.94 -7.48
C ARG A 709 11.99 -0.45 -7.66
N GLU A 710 12.92 0.15 -6.93
CA GLU A 710 13.22 1.58 -7.12
C GLU A 710 13.87 1.82 -8.50
N THR A 711 14.64 0.88 -9.04
CA THR A 711 15.15 0.96 -10.42
C THR A 711 14.02 0.81 -11.46
N GLU A 712 13.06 -0.10 -11.24
CA GLU A 712 11.87 -0.25 -12.09
C GLU A 712 11.00 1.01 -12.11
N LYS A 713 10.87 1.71 -10.99
CA LYS A 713 10.20 3.01 -10.94
C LYS A 713 10.94 4.06 -11.73
N ILE A 714 12.28 4.11 -11.65
CA ILE A 714 13.10 5.01 -12.47
C ILE A 714 12.92 4.71 -13.96
N PHE A 715 12.93 3.43 -14.34
CA PHE A 715 12.62 2.98 -15.69
C PHE A 715 11.24 3.48 -16.15
N THR A 716 10.20 3.24 -15.34
CA THR A 716 8.82 3.68 -15.65
C THR A 716 8.73 5.20 -15.81
N LEU A 717 9.42 5.97 -14.96
CA LEU A 717 9.46 7.43 -15.03
C LEU A 717 10.09 7.92 -16.34
N PHE A 718 11.25 7.39 -16.70
CA PHE A 718 11.90 7.70 -17.98
C PHE A 718 11.02 7.31 -19.17
N SER A 719 10.45 6.10 -19.16
CA SER A 719 9.57 5.61 -20.23
C SER A 719 8.32 6.47 -20.37
N SER A 720 7.69 6.89 -19.26
CA SER A 720 6.54 7.81 -19.28
C SER A 720 6.88 9.21 -19.77
N SER A 721 8.14 9.63 -19.59
CA SER A 721 8.66 10.96 -19.95
C SER A 721 9.57 10.92 -21.19
N HIS A 722 9.48 9.86 -22.01
CA HIS A 722 10.35 9.64 -23.16
C HIS A 722 10.31 10.82 -24.16
N SER A 723 9.15 11.45 -24.32
CA SER A 723 9.01 12.63 -25.20
C SER A 723 9.81 13.84 -24.71
N ASN A 724 9.95 14.02 -23.38
CA ASN A 724 10.78 15.08 -22.81
C ASN A 724 12.26 14.72 -22.90
N LEU A 725 12.61 13.44 -22.76
CA LEU A 725 13.97 12.95 -22.98
C LEU A 725 14.44 13.21 -24.41
N GLN A 726 13.58 12.93 -25.41
CA GLN A 726 13.86 13.24 -26.82
C GLN A 726 14.07 14.74 -27.06
N LYS A 727 13.20 15.59 -26.49
CA LYS A 727 13.37 17.05 -26.57
C LYS A 727 14.70 17.53 -25.97
N MET A 728 15.15 16.91 -24.88
CA MET A 728 16.45 17.21 -24.28
C MET A 728 17.60 16.76 -25.19
N GLU A 729 17.50 15.59 -25.82
CA GLU A 729 18.47 15.12 -26.81
C GLU A 729 18.59 16.10 -27.99
N ASP A 730 17.45 16.49 -28.58
CA ASP A 730 17.37 17.44 -29.68
C ASP A 730 17.95 18.82 -29.30
N ALA A 731 17.67 19.27 -28.07
CA ALA A 731 18.24 20.50 -27.52
C ALA A 731 19.77 20.42 -27.40
N CYS A 732 20.31 19.31 -26.89
CA CYS A 732 21.75 19.11 -26.78
C CYS A 732 22.43 19.06 -28.17
N ALA A 733 21.82 18.37 -29.14
CA ALA A 733 22.31 18.32 -30.51
C ALA A 733 22.32 19.71 -31.16
N SER A 734 21.25 20.48 -30.98
CA SER A 734 21.12 21.83 -31.54
C SER A 734 22.14 22.81 -30.94
N LEU A 735 22.31 22.80 -29.61
CA LEU A 735 23.29 23.62 -28.89
C LEU A 735 24.73 23.31 -29.29
N SER A 736 25.01 22.06 -29.69
CA SER A 736 26.34 21.63 -30.13
C SER A 736 26.68 22.05 -31.56
N VAL A 737 25.67 22.28 -32.41
CA VAL A 737 25.84 22.61 -33.84
C VAL A 737 25.74 24.12 -34.10
N TYR A 738 24.88 24.84 -33.38
CA TYR A 738 24.62 26.27 -33.60
C TYR A 738 25.20 27.15 -32.48
N LEU A 739 26.49 27.47 -32.57
CA LEU A 739 27.17 28.41 -31.65
C LEU A 739 26.78 29.90 -31.84
N GLY A 740 25.70 30.24 -32.57
CA GLY A 740 25.61 31.56 -33.22
C GLY A 740 24.29 32.34 -33.27
N GLN A 741 23.12 31.84 -32.85
CA GLN A 741 21.88 32.64 -32.93
C GLN A 741 21.04 32.61 -31.64
N GLN A 742 20.91 33.79 -31.00
CA GLN A 742 20.15 34.02 -29.77
C GLN A 742 18.64 33.72 -29.86
N LYS A 743 18.10 33.48 -31.07
CA LYS A 743 16.65 33.30 -31.30
C LYS A 743 16.12 31.90 -30.94
N GLU A 744 16.98 30.88 -30.91
CA GLU A 744 16.62 29.50 -30.55
C GLU A 744 16.79 29.21 -29.04
N GLN A 745 17.54 30.05 -28.31
CA GLN A 745 17.77 29.87 -26.86
C GLN A 745 16.49 29.99 -26.01
N GLU A 746 15.46 30.70 -26.48
CA GLU A 746 14.18 30.81 -25.75
C GLU A 746 13.38 29.49 -25.78
N GLU A 747 13.49 28.69 -26.84
CA GLU A 747 12.76 27.42 -27.02
C GLU A 747 13.38 26.27 -26.19
N TYR A 748 14.70 26.34 -25.93
CA TYR A 748 15.47 25.37 -25.13
C TYR A 748 15.65 25.76 -23.66
N SER A 749 15.03 26.85 -23.21
CA SER A 749 15.06 27.34 -21.82
C SER A 749 14.40 26.39 -20.80
N ALA A 750 13.76 25.31 -21.27
CA ALA A 750 13.07 24.33 -20.43
C ALA A 750 14.02 23.46 -19.58
N PHE A 751 15.29 23.31 -19.98
CA PHE A 751 16.25 22.39 -19.34
C PHE A 751 17.51 23.11 -18.84
N THR A 752 18.05 22.64 -17.70
CA THR A 752 19.35 23.09 -17.20
C THR A 752 20.47 22.27 -17.84
N ILE A 753 21.06 22.76 -18.93
CA ILE A 753 22.16 22.08 -19.65
C ILE A 753 23.42 22.93 -19.52
N GLN A 754 24.42 22.48 -18.74
CA GLN A 754 25.72 23.17 -18.63
C GLN A 754 26.73 22.71 -19.69
N ASP A 755 26.69 21.43 -20.07
CA ASP A 755 27.53 20.85 -21.12
C ASP A 755 26.66 20.02 -22.08
N PRO A 756 26.34 20.54 -23.27
CA PRO A 756 25.50 19.84 -24.25
C PRO A 756 26.09 18.49 -24.70
N MET A 757 27.41 18.37 -24.80
CA MET A 757 28.05 17.15 -25.32
C MET A 757 28.00 16.02 -24.29
N GLU A 758 28.35 16.31 -23.03
CA GLU A 758 28.28 15.33 -21.94
C GLU A 758 26.82 14.94 -21.63
N THR A 759 25.90 15.91 -21.67
CA THR A 759 24.47 15.65 -21.46
C THR A 759 23.92 14.75 -22.57
N PHE A 760 24.25 15.02 -23.83
CA PHE A 760 23.85 14.18 -24.96
C PHE A 760 24.32 12.73 -24.82
N GLN A 761 25.59 12.51 -24.45
CA GLN A 761 26.13 11.17 -24.22
C GLN A 761 25.37 10.43 -23.12
N THR A 762 25.07 11.11 -22.01
CA THR A 762 24.32 10.49 -20.91
C THR A 762 22.89 10.16 -21.32
N VAL A 763 22.22 11.03 -22.10
CA VAL A 763 20.88 10.76 -22.65
C VAL A 763 20.89 9.52 -23.54
N GLN A 764 21.90 9.35 -24.40
CA GLN A 764 22.04 8.15 -25.24
C GLN A 764 22.26 6.87 -24.43
N GLN A 765 23.07 6.95 -23.37
CA GLN A 765 23.27 5.81 -22.45
C GLN A 765 21.99 5.43 -21.73
N ILE A 766 21.20 6.43 -21.30
CA ILE A 766 19.87 6.20 -20.70
C ILE A 766 18.97 5.51 -21.71
N GLN A 767 18.80 6.06 -22.93
CA GLN A 767 17.96 5.46 -23.96
C GLN A 767 18.34 4.01 -24.26
N THR A 768 19.64 3.72 -24.40
CA THR A 768 20.15 2.35 -24.63
C THR A 768 19.75 1.42 -23.48
N ALA A 769 19.90 1.85 -22.23
CA ALA A 769 19.51 1.06 -21.06
C ALA A 769 17.99 0.85 -20.96
N LEU A 770 17.18 1.83 -21.39
CA LEU A 770 15.73 1.71 -21.45
C LEU A 770 15.28 0.72 -22.53
N GLU A 771 15.91 0.75 -23.71
CA GLU A 771 15.61 -0.19 -24.80
C GLU A 771 15.91 -1.64 -24.41
N GLU A 772 17.05 -1.88 -23.75
CA GLU A 772 17.42 -3.20 -23.22
C GLU A 772 16.38 -3.71 -22.20
N LEU A 773 16.04 -2.88 -21.20
CA LEU A 773 15.02 -3.19 -20.19
C LEU A 773 13.63 -3.42 -20.80
N GLN A 774 13.24 -2.60 -21.77
CA GLN A 774 11.97 -2.74 -22.50
C GLN A 774 11.94 -4.07 -23.27
N GLY A 775 13.07 -4.50 -23.84
CA GLY A 775 13.23 -5.81 -24.48
C GLY A 775 13.00 -6.97 -23.51
N HIS A 776 13.54 -6.89 -22.29
CA HIS A 776 13.29 -7.88 -21.24
C HIS A 776 11.80 -7.93 -20.83
N HIS A 777 11.17 -6.77 -20.64
CA HIS A 777 9.73 -6.69 -20.36
C HIS A 777 8.88 -7.29 -21.49
N ALA A 778 9.21 -7.01 -22.75
CA ALA A 778 8.50 -7.53 -23.91
C ALA A 778 8.63 -9.06 -24.05
N ALA A 779 9.83 -9.61 -23.84
CA ALA A 779 10.08 -11.04 -23.86
C ALA A 779 9.24 -11.80 -22.81
N HIS A 780 9.01 -11.18 -21.65
CA HIS A 780 8.20 -11.77 -20.58
C HIS A 780 6.69 -11.55 -20.75
N GLY A 781 6.25 -10.42 -21.32
CA GLY A 781 4.84 -10.20 -21.66
C GLY A 781 4.28 -11.24 -22.63
N ALA A 782 5.14 -11.85 -23.45
CA ALA A 782 4.80 -12.96 -24.33
C ALA A 782 4.83 -14.35 -23.65
N ALA A 783 5.43 -14.47 -22.46
CA ALA A 783 5.68 -15.74 -21.76
C ALA A 783 4.85 -15.93 -20.47
N ALA A 784 4.02 -14.96 -20.08
CA ALA A 784 3.17 -15.03 -18.89
C ALA A 784 1.91 -15.89 -19.12
N ASP A 785 2.11 -17.20 -19.28
CA ASP A 785 1.05 -18.21 -19.25
C ASP A 785 1.02 -18.88 -17.86
N GLU A 786 0.15 -18.39 -16.96
CA GLU A 786 -0.42 -19.13 -15.81
C GLU A 786 -1.46 -18.23 -15.09
N PRO A 787 -2.56 -18.75 -14.49
CA PRO A 787 -3.56 -19.70 -14.95
C PRO A 787 -4.70 -19.01 -15.71
N GLY A 788 -4.97 -19.49 -16.92
CA GLY A 788 -5.94 -18.97 -17.90
C GLY A 788 -5.62 -19.47 -19.30
N THR A 789 -5.04 -20.67 -19.39
CA THR A 789 -4.50 -21.28 -20.61
C THR A 789 -5.58 -21.38 -21.69
N ILE A 790 -5.17 -21.40 -22.96
CA ILE A 790 -6.06 -21.66 -24.11
C ILE A 790 -6.93 -22.91 -23.87
N GLU A 791 -6.39 -23.91 -23.14
CA GLU A 791 -7.09 -25.16 -22.77
C GLU A 791 -8.04 -25.07 -21.55
N ASN A 792 -7.96 -24.01 -20.72
CA ASN A 792 -8.80 -23.84 -19.50
C ASN A 792 -9.07 -22.35 -19.18
N PRO A 793 -9.96 -21.70 -19.95
CA PRO A 793 -10.24 -20.27 -19.79
C PRO A 793 -11.04 -19.95 -18.50
N ILE A 794 -10.89 -18.72 -18.01
CA ILE A 794 -11.79 -18.14 -17.00
C ILE A 794 -12.93 -17.42 -17.73
N VAL A 795 -14.16 -17.90 -17.56
CA VAL A 795 -15.37 -17.42 -18.24
C VAL A 795 -16.27 -16.70 -17.24
N GLY A 796 -16.83 -15.56 -17.65
CA GLY A 796 -17.56 -14.65 -16.75
C GLY A 796 -17.59 -13.19 -17.22
N LYS A 797 -17.03 -12.89 -18.40
CA LYS A 797 -17.24 -11.64 -19.13
C LYS A 797 -18.73 -11.49 -19.46
N THR A 798 -19.40 -10.56 -18.83
CA THR A 798 -20.57 -9.91 -19.44
C THR A 798 -20.15 -8.52 -19.85
N SER A 799 -20.42 -8.21 -21.11
CA SER A 799 -20.29 -6.93 -21.79
C SER A 799 -20.76 -5.72 -20.99
#